data_AF-A0A871BJG1-F1
#
_entry.id   AF-A0A871BJG1-F1
#
_cell.length_a   1.000
_cell.length_b   1.000
_cell.length_c   1.000
_cell.angle_alpha   90.00
_cell.angle_beta   90.00
_cell.angle_gamma   90.00
#
_symmetry.space_group_name_H-M   'P 1'
#
loop_
_entity.id
_entity.type
_entity.pdbx_description
1 polymer ?
#
loop_
_entity_poly.entity_id
_entity_poly.type
_entity_poly.pdbx_seq_one_letter_code
_entity_poly.pdbx_strand_id
1 'polypeptide(L)'
;MTDRPAFDRRAFLAALGSAGLGSLAGCSALSGDSTETASTAAPTASVDADVARDLAARFAPTLYFDADETWFPTDPRSYASDRDGETVVDGFDAFDGYHATQEETGERAPEPTVFYNVVRYEDSSLTTVQYWFYSVFDQFTTNFHWHDWEVLHVFVDTADDEPVPQLYVASSHSRSVPNNEFLDPDPARPPRVLSELGSHSSALSLNDRADRFQRLPTGGTFADITNRAFDRIEDAAEIPIAYGLPRDEGARLPYVVPELDGAPVYEDERLPSVTRDSLVSEALTVRSFDALSSPPTDLPARSTGLVFGPEATGERDADADADIEYALVSAGEVEHITEFTGPQLSFEFAVPTFAEDAIASHLTTTSTPWSQSRYADPAADITDPTHRSALAERYDVVDEPSALNTLFVRVTEAVTDADAPDGEGVTTRESGVESVLLLESDPEAAPTFGGLGVLRDVPAGEHRLTVNGAGSAPHSETVQVGDAGPGSESATETESSSTDGDDGETLTTAGVGGEIPLVARESATKVEVDADGTDRDLTALALEDDFAGRLYDAPLSGPDAVYVHRGGAYTVEVRDSDDEVGAFRVNPDPNASAAGDDSDSDSGSAPASIPSVRIDDPRTGKASLATFLADIAAETAAAVAAADERDGGDSDDSDDSGTSGDSSGTATSNGSTQTATSDGQANAVRGLAQALESVAEAANRAAERAEAGERGRADESLDTVASRLERVAERLAEARGELPGSLSRATDRRLEQARRRSEQARAADAL
;
A
#
# COMPACT_ATOMS: atom_id res chain seq x y z
N MET A 1 -23.47 -41.42 5.44
CA MET A 1 -24.78 -41.04 4.89
C MET A 1 -25.65 -40.45 5.99
N THR A 2 -25.47 -39.15 6.17
CA THR A 2 -26.44 -38.15 6.63
C THR A 2 -25.78 -36.84 6.24
N ASP A 3 -26.26 -36.24 5.15
CA ASP A 3 -25.77 -34.96 4.61
C ASP A 3 -25.86 -33.89 5.69
N ARG A 4 -24.73 -33.24 5.96
CA ARG A 4 -24.69 -31.93 6.60
C ARG A 4 -24.76 -30.89 5.47
N PRO A 5 -25.69 -29.93 5.51
CA PRO A 5 -25.84 -28.95 4.44
C PRO A 5 -24.62 -28.03 4.41
N ALA A 6 -24.17 -27.67 3.20
CA ALA A 6 -23.23 -26.60 2.96
C ALA A 6 -23.74 -25.31 3.64
N PHE A 7 -22.88 -24.68 4.43
CA PHE A 7 -23.19 -23.41 5.09
C PHE A 7 -23.25 -22.30 4.04
N ASP A 8 -24.47 -21.87 3.69
CA ASP A 8 -24.69 -20.69 2.86
C ASP A 8 -24.56 -19.42 3.73
N ARG A 9 -23.48 -18.66 3.51
CA ARG A 9 -23.14 -17.43 4.23
C ARG A 9 -24.21 -16.34 4.05
N ARG A 10 -24.97 -16.36 2.94
CA ARG A 10 -26.14 -15.47 2.73
C ARG A 10 -27.30 -15.79 3.68
N ALA A 11 -27.50 -17.06 4.03
CA ALA A 11 -28.56 -17.47 4.94
C ALA A 11 -28.27 -17.13 6.41
N PHE A 12 -26.99 -17.09 6.80
CA PHE A 12 -26.58 -16.68 8.15
C PHE A 12 -26.78 -15.17 8.36
N LEU A 13 -26.48 -14.34 7.35
CA LEU A 13 -26.62 -12.88 7.42
C LEU A 13 -28.07 -12.40 7.24
N ALA A 14 -28.89 -13.12 6.48
CA ALA A 14 -30.34 -12.83 6.37
C ALA A 14 -31.10 -13.05 7.70
N ALA A 15 -30.57 -13.86 8.62
CA ALA A 15 -31.19 -14.10 9.93
C ALA A 15 -30.99 -12.92 10.91
N LEU A 16 -29.96 -12.09 10.72
CA LEU A 16 -29.70 -10.90 11.55
C LEU A 16 -30.55 -9.69 11.13
N GLY A 17 -30.98 -9.61 9.87
CA GLY A 17 -31.75 -8.48 9.33
C GLY A 17 -33.24 -8.41 9.72
N SER A 18 -33.77 -9.37 10.49
CA SER A 18 -35.22 -9.46 10.77
C SER A 18 -35.64 -9.03 12.19
N ALA A 19 -34.73 -8.49 13.01
CA ALA A 19 -35.04 -7.98 14.34
C ALA A 19 -34.40 -6.59 14.59
N GLY A 20 -34.94 -5.54 13.94
CA GLY A 20 -34.46 -4.18 14.20
C GLY A 20 -35.11 -3.06 13.37
N LEU A 21 -36.42 -3.12 13.10
CA LEU A 21 -37.12 -1.99 12.47
C LEU A 21 -37.41 -0.90 13.52
N GLY A 22 -36.66 0.21 13.47
CA GLY A 22 -37.08 1.45 14.13
C GLY A 22 -35.99 2.49 14.34
N SER A 23 -35.55 3.18 13.28
CA SER A 23 -35.39 4.64 13.17
C SER A 23 -34.51 5.01 11.96
N LEU A 24 -35.14 5.22 10.80
CA LEU A 24 -34.51 5.89 9.65
C LEU A 24 -34.65 7.40 9.83
N ALA A 25 -33.56 8.02 10.27
CA ALA A 25 -33.28 9.46 10.21
C ALA A 25 -31.75 9.62 10.28
N GLY A 26 -31.06 9.19 9.22
CA GLY A 26 -29.60 9.26 9.10
C GLY A 26 -29.22 10.26 8.01
N CYS A 27 -29.24 11.54 8.35
CA CYS A 27 -28.62 12.63 7.61
C CYS A 27 -28.17 13.64 8.69
N SER A 28 -26.97 14.22 8.57
CA SER A 28 -26.38 15.30 9.41
C SER A 28 -25.54 14.93 10.65
N ALA A 29 -25.09 13.69 10.85
CA ALA A 29 -24.34 13.33 12.07
C ALA A 29 -23.13 12.43 11.83
N LEU A 30 -22.25 12.80 10.91
CA LEU A 30 -20.85 12.35 10.87
C LEU A 30 -19.90 13.51 10.50
N SER A 31 -20.21 14.72 10.97
CA SER A 31 -19.14 15.52 11.56
C SER A 31 -18.73 14.76 12.81
N GLY A 32 -17.63 14.02 12.73
CA GLY A 32 -17.05 13.35 13.89
C GLY A 32 -17.01 14.33 15.05
N ASP A 33 -17.58 13.91 16.17
CA ASP A 33 -17.51 14.55 17.47
C ASP A 33 -16.03 14.71 17.82
N SER A 34 -15.42 15.80 17.35
CA SER A 34 -14.36 16.45 18.08
C SER A 34 -14.95 16.65 19.46
N THR A 35 -14.55 15.83 20.43
CA THR A 35 -14.70 16.16 21.85
C THR A 35 -14.50 17.66 21.95
N GLU A 36 -15.53 18.40 22.37
CA GLU A 36 -15.51 19.86 22.52
C GLU A 36 -14.37 20.27 23.45
N THR A 37 -13.16 20.26 22.91
CA THR A 37 -12.08 21.14 23.30
C THR A 37 -12.48 22.43 22.60
N ALA A 38 -12.98 23.37 23.38
CA ALA A 38 -13.19 24.73 22.92
C ALA A 38 -11.96 25.14 22.11
N SER A 39 -12.15 25.39 20.82
CA SER A 39 -11.06 25.84 19.95
C SER A 39 -10.35 27.00 20.64
N THR A 40 -9.07 26.81 20.92
CA THR A 40 -8.17 27.86 21.41
C THR A 40 -7.69 28.75 20.28
N ALA A 41 -8.09 28.46 19.03
CA ALA A 41 -7.65 29.17 17.85
C ALA A 41 -7.94 30.67 17.99
N ALA A 42 -6.95 31.48 17.64
CA ALA A 42 -7.09 32.92 17.60
C ALA A 42 -8.20 33.29 16.59
N PRO A 43 -9.13 34.17 16.96
CA PRO A 43 -10.18 34.59 16.04
C PRO A 43 -9.58 35.27 14.80
N THR A 44 -10.21 35.05 13.65
CA THR A 44 -9.89 35.72 12.40
C THR A 44 -10.95 36.76 12.07
N ALA A 45 -10.56 37.81 11.34
CA ALA A 45 -11.42 38.88 10.88
C ALA A 45 -11.27 39.07 9.36
N SER A 46 -12.36 39.47 8.70
CA SER A 46 -12.31 39.84 7.28
C SER A 46 -11.49 41.10 7.06
N VAL A 47 -10.83 41.16 5.91
CA VAL A 47 -10.03 42.31 5.49
C VAL A 47 -10.87 43.23 4.59
N ASP A 48 -10.48 44.50 4.47
CA ASP A 48 -11.09 45.43 3.51
C ASP A 48 -11.07 44.84 2.09
N ALA A 49 -12.17 45.00 1.35
CA ALA A 49 -12.37 44.32 0.06
C ALA A 49 -11.35 44.72 -1.01
N ASP A 50 -10.82 45.96 -0.98
CA ASP A 50 -9.79 46.38 -1.93
C ASP A 50 -8.44 45.76 -1.56
N VAL A 51 -8.09 45.75 -0.27
CA VAL A 51 -6.88 45.08 0.24
C VAL A 51 -6.92 43.57 -0.01
N ALA A 52 -8.06 42.93 0.21
CA ALA A 52 -8.27 41.50 -0.04
C ALA A 52 -8.06 41.18 -1.53
N ARG A 53 -8.62 42.01 -2.43
CA ARG A 53 -8.44 41.85 -3.88
C ARG A 53 -6.98 42.04 -4.30
N ASP A 54 -6.29 43.03 -3.75
CA ASP A 54 -4.88 43.30 -4.09
C ASP A 54 -3.98 42.14 -3.64
N LEU A 55 -4.20 41.59 -2.43
CA LEU A 55 -3.50 40.40 -1.94
C LEU A 55 -3.82 39.16 -2.79
N ALA A 56 -5.08 38.96 -3.16
CA ALA A 56 -5.50 37.85 -4.01
C ALA A 56 -4.89 37.94 -5.41
N ALA A 57 -4.89 39.11 -6.04
CA ALA A 57 -4.27 39.30 -7.35
C ALA A 57 -2.75 39.05 -7.31
N ARG A 58 -2.09 39.50 -6.25
CA ARG A 58 -0.64 39.34 -6.04
C ARG A 58 -0.22 37.87 -5.94
N PHE A 59 -0.97 37.06 -5.20
CA PHE A 59 -0.60 35.67 -4.93
C PHE A 59 -1.41 34.64 -5.73
N ALA A 60 -2.22 35.07 -6.71
CA ALA A 60 -3.03 34.18 -7.53
C ALA A 60 -2.17 33.07 -8.18
N PRO A 61 -2.57 31.79 -8.07
CA PRO A 61 -1.75 30.67 -8.52
C PRO A 61 -1.82 30.44 -10.03
N THR A 62 -0.76 29.87 -10.61
CA THR A 62 -0.84 29.19 -11.92
C THR A 62 -1.15 27.71 -11.69
N LEU A 63 -2.14 27.16 -12.38
CA LEU A 63 -2.61 25.78 -12.21
C LEU A 63 -2.18 24.92 -13.41
N TYR A 64 -1.57 23.78 -13.15
CA TYR A 64 -1.12 22.81 -14.15
C TYR A 64 -1.96 21.55 -14.02
N PHE A 65 -2.60 21.13 -15.12
CA PHE A 65 -3.45 19.94 -15.14
C PHE A 65 -2.81 18.79 -15.91
N ASP A 66 -3.32 17.59 -15.69
CA ASP A 66 -3.00 16.42 -16.50
C ASP A 66 -3.59 16.53 -17.91
N ALA A 67 -2.97 15.86 -18.88
CA ALA A 67 -3.46 15.79 -20.25
C ALA A 67 -4.81 15.06 -20.35
N ASP A 68 -5.05 14.11 -19.45
CA ASP A 68 -6.30 13.36 -19.31
C ASP A 68 -7.31 14.02 -18.35
N GLU A 69 -7.00 15.21 -17.79
CA GLU A 69 -7.94 15.93 -16.93
C GLU A 69 -9.15 16.42 -17.74
N THR A 70 -10.33 16.26 -17.15
CA THR A 70 -11.62 16.56 -17.76
C THR A 70 -12.39 17.62 -16.98
N TRP A 71 -12.18 17.73 -15.67
CA TRP A 71 -12.93 18.62 -14.79
C TRP A 71 -12.05 19.74 -14.24
N PHE A 72 -12.03 20.83 -14.98
CA PHE A 72 -11.30 22.03 -14.60
C PHE A 72 -12.12 22.93 -13.65
N PRO A 73 -11.46 23.77 -12.82
CA PRO A 73 -12.13 24.73 -11.96
C PRO A 73 -13.14 25.61 -12.71
N THR A 74 -14.38 25.66 -12.23
CA THR A 74 -15.50 26.34 -12.89
C THR A 74 -16.41 27.09 -11.91
N ASP A 75 -17.38 27.86 -12.41
CA ASP A 75 -18.33 28.61 -11.59
C ASP A 75 -19.58 27.77 -11.23
N PRO A 76 -19.80 27.39 -9.95
CA PRO A 76 -20.95 26.60 -9.55
C PRO A 76 -22.29 27.32 -9.73
N ARG A 77 -22.31 28.66 -9.84
CA ARG A 77 -23.54 29.46 -9.91
C ARG A 77 -24.36 29.18 -11.15
N SER A 78 -23.70 28.75 -12.24
CA SER A 78 -24.36 28.38 -13.50
C SER A 78 -25.20 27.10 -13.37
N TYR A 79 -24.94 26.29 -12.34
CA TYR A 79 -25.63 25.03 -12.04
C TYR A 79 -26.56 25.11 -10.82
N ALA A 80 -26.65 26.28 -10.18
CA ALA A 80 -27.43 26.46 -8.97
C ALA A 80 -28.94 26.52 -9.24
N SER A 81 -29.72 25.90 -8.36
CA SER A 81 -31.18 25.92 -8.37
C SER A 81 -31.76 26.29 -7.00
N ASP A 82 -33.02 26.74 -6.99
CA ASP A 82 -33.76 26.98 -5.75
C ASP A 82 -34.51 25.71 -5.34
N ARG A 83 -34.20 25.21 -4.13
CA ARG A 83 -34.86 24.07 -3.51
C ARG A 83 -35.36 24.46 -2.14
N ASP A 84 -36.68 24.47 -1.97
CA ASP A 84 -37.34 24.85 -0.72
C ASP A 84 -36.93 26.24 -0.18
N GLY A 85 -36.56 27.17 -1.07
CA GLY A 85 -36.12 28.53 -0.72
C GLY A 85 -34.64 28.64 -0.35
N GLU A 86 -33.87 27.57 -0.53
CA GLU A 86 -32.42 27.54 -0.39
C GLU A 86 -31.76 27.37 -1.76
N THR A 87 -30.57 27.95 -1.94
CA THR A 87 -29.79 27.82 -3.18
C THR A 87 -28.88 26.60 -3.07
N VAL A 88 -29.10 25.61 -3.93
CA VAL A 88 -28.40 24.32 -3.92
C VAL A 88 -27.81 24.06 -5.29
N VAL A 89 -26.68 23.36 -5.34
CA VAL A 89 -26.10 22.83 -6.59
C VAL A 89 -26.24 21.31 -6.54
N ASP A 90 -26.99 20.75 -7.49
CA ASP A 90 -27.19 19.31 -7.60
C ASP A 90 -26.14 18.67 -8.52
N GLY A 91 -25.68 17.48 -8.15
CA GLY A 91 -24.63 16.72 -8.83
C GLY A 91 -24.99 16.37 -10.28
N PHE A 92 -26.26 16.05 -10.54
CA PHE A 92 -26.72 15.81 -11.92
C PHE A 92 -26.68 17.10 -12.73
N ASP A 93 -27.23 18.18 -12.18
CA ASP A 93 -27.29 19.48 -12.86
C ASP A 93 -25.89 20.02 -13.18
N ALA A 94 -24.95 19.90 -12.23
CA ALA A 94 -23.57 20.35 -12.42
C ALA A 94 -22.78 19.48 -13.39
N PHE A 95 -22.82 18.15 -13.21
CA PHE A 95 -22.02 17.24 -14.02
C PHE A 95 -22.53 17.15 -15.47
N ASP A 96 -23.84 17.02 -15.68
CA ASP A 96 -24.44 17.05 -17.01
C ASP A 96 -24.30 18.43 -17.65
N GLY A 97 -24.57 19.50 -16.89
CA GLY A 97 -24.48 20.88 -17.38
C GLY A 97 -23.08 21.29 -17.83
N TYR A 98 -22.04 20.81 -17.14
CA TYR A 98 -20.65 21.02 -17.54
C TYR A 98 -20.36 20.41 -18.91
N HIS A 99 -20.67 19.13 -19.10
CA HIS A 99 -20.45 18.41 -20.35
C HIS A 99 -21.35 18.92 -21.48
N ALA A 100 -22.60 19.26 -21.20
CA ALA A 100 -23.49 19.92 -22.16
C ALA A 100 -22.90 21.24 -22.65
N THR A 101 -22.31 22.04 -21.75
CA THR A 101 -21.65 23.29 -22.13
C THR A 101 -20.43 23.03 -23.01
N GLN A 102 -19.59 22.03 -22.68
CA GLN A 102 -18.45 21.64 -23.53
C GLN A 102 -18.91 21.23 -24.94
N GLU A 103 -19.99 20.44 -25.05
CA GLU A 103 -20.56 20.01 -26.33
C GLU A 103 -21.11 21.21 -27.15
N GLU A 104 -21.78 22.15 -26.49
CA GLU A 104 -22.41 23.31 -27.12
C GLU A 104 -21.40 24.37 -27.58
N THR A 105 -20.38 24.67 -26.77
CA THR A 105 -19.39 25.72 -27.06
C THR A 105 -18.15 25.19 -27.79
N GLY A 106 -17.82 23.91 -27.60
CA GLY A 106 -16.56 23.30 -28.03
C GLY A 106 -15.35 23.70 -27.17
N GLU A 107 -15.56 24.37 -26.03
CA GLU A 107 -14.51 24.74 -25.08
C GLU A 107 -14.20 23.55 -24.15
N ARG A 108 -12.92 23.25 -23.91
CA ARG A 108 -12.52 22.18 -22.97
C ARG A 108 -12.76 22.56 -21.51
N ALA A 109 -12.84 23.84 -21.17
CA ALA A 109 -13.01 24.32 -19.80
C ALA A 109 -14.08 25.42 -19.75
N PRO A 110 -15.33 25.07 -19.43
CA PRO A 110 -16.42 26.03 -19.22
C PRO A 110 -16.17 26.95 -18.02
N GLU A 111 -16.35 28.25 -18.21
CA GLU A 111 -16.30 29.30 -17.19
C GLU A 111 -15.17 29.18 -16.14
N PRO A 112 -13.88 29.14 -16.56
CA PRO A 112 -12.75 28.94 -15.65
C PRO A 112 -12.74 29.96 -14.51
N THR A 113 -12.88 29.51 -13.26
CA THR A 113 -13.07 30.40 -12.11
C THR A 113 -12.32 29.91 -10.87
N VAL A 114 -11.70 30.84 -10.15
CA VAL A 114 -11.05 30.61 -8.85
C VAL A 114 -11.64 31.58 -7.83
N PHE A 115 -12.05 31.05 -6.67
CA PHE A 115 -12.65 31.85 -5.61
C PHE A 115 -11.63 32.19 -4.53
N TYR A 116 -11.55 33.45 -4.10
CA TYR A 116 -10.64 33.86 -3.03
C TYR A 116 -11.37 34.33 -1.77
N ASN A 117 -10.79 34.01 -0.61
CA ASN A 117 -11.17 34.56 0.69
C ASN A 117 -9.91 35.08 1.41
N VAL A 118 -9.99 36.21 2.09
CA VAL A 118 -8.85 36.79 2.83
C VAL A 118 -9.24 37.08 4.26
N VAL A 119 -8.53 36.43 5.17
CA VAL A 119 -8.75 36.56 6.62
C VAL A 119 -7.46 36.95 7.32
N ARG A 120 -7.58 37.75 8.36
CA ARG A 120 -6.46 38.17 9.21
C ARG A 120 -6.68 37.70 10.63
N TYR A 121 -5.67 37.12 11.24
CA TYR A 121 -5.71 36.77 12.67
C TYR A 121 -5.75 38.04 13.51
N GLU A 122 -6.70 38.12 14.45
CA GLU A 122 -6.81 39.25 15.36
C GLU A 122 -5.51 39.43 16.17
N ASP A 123 -5.14 40.68 16.41
CA ASP A 123 -3.91 41.06 17.12
C ASP A 123 -2.58 40.53 16.51
N SER A 124 -2.60 40.04 15.26
CA SER A 124 -1.42 39.57 14.52
C SER A 124 -1.24 40.28 13.17
N SER A 125 -0.03 40.22 12.61
CA SER A 125 0.25 40.60 11.22
C SER A 125 -0.02 39.48 10.21
N LEU A 126 -0.21 38.25 10.71
CA LEU A 126 -0.47 37.08 9.89
C LEU A 126 -1.85 37.19 9.21
N THR A 127 -1.83 37.22 7.88
CA THR A 127 -3.01 37.24 7.01
C THR A 127 -2.95 36.04 6.08
N THR A 128 -4.06 35.36 5.88
CA THR A 128 -4.14 34.22 4.97
C THR A 128 -5.02 34.55 3.78
N VAL A 129 -4.48 34.32 2.58
CA VAL A 129 -5.24 34.33 1.33
C VAL A 129 -5.55 32.89 0.96
N GLN A 130 -6.82 32.57 0.86
CA GLN A 130 -7.33 31.24 0.49
C GLN A 130 -7.78 31.30 -0.97
N TYR A 131 -7.36 30.33 -1.79
CA TYR A 131 -7.86 30.14 -3.15
C TYR A 131 -8.58 28.81 -3.24
N TRP A 132 -9.87 28.85 -3.55
CA TRP A 132 -10.77 27.71 -3.62
C TRP A 132 -11.08 27.37 -5.08
N PHE A 133 -10.94 26.10 -5.44
CA PHE A 133 -11.13 25.55 -6.78
C PHE A 133 -12.33 24.62 -6.78
N TYR A 134 -13.37 24.95 -7.54
CA TYR A 134 -14.56 24.10 -7.66
C TYR A 134 -14.52 23.27 -8.94
N SER A 135 -14.53 21.95 -8.81
CA SER A 135 -14.74 21.02 -9.93
C SER A 135 -16.11 20.37 -9.81
N VAL A 136 -16.74 20.02 -10.94
CA VAL A 136 -18.10 19.42 -10.92
C VAL A 136 -18.11 17.95 -10.49
N PHE A 137 -16.97 17.27 -10.54
CA PHE A 137 -16.86 15.84 -10.28
C PHE A 137 -15.42 15.47 -9.90
N ASP A 138 -15.25 14.55 -8.95
CA ASP A 138 -13.98 13.89 -8.58
C ASP A 138 -14.07 12.41 -8.99
N GLN A 139 -13.09 11.94 -9.77
CA GLN A 139 -12.94 10.52 -10.13
C GLN A 139 -11.55 10.00 -9.71
N PHE A 140 -11.26 9.97 -8.41
CA PHE A 140 -10.07 9.31 -7.88
C PHE A 140 -10.30 7.82 -7.58
N THR A 141 -9.21 7.09 -7.34
CA THR A 141 -9.25 5.62 -7.18
C THR A 141 -9.92 5.17 -5.89
N THR A 142 -9.79 5.98 -4.83
CA THR A 142 -10.31 5.67 -3.48
C THR A 142 -11.35 6.68 -2.99
N ASN A 143 -11.57 7.76 -3.75
CA ASN A 143 -12.46 8.86 -3.44
C ASN A 143 -13.09 9.31 -4.75
N PHE A 144 -14.40 9.17 -4.94
CA PHE A 144 -15.04 9.71 -6.13
C PHE A 144 -16.43 10.17 -5.77
N HIS A 145 -16.75 11.41 -6.11
CA HIS A 145 -17.96 12.05 -5.68
C HIS A 145 -18.37 13.18 -6.62
N TRP A 146 -19.64 13.55 -6.51
CA TRP A 146 -20.13 14.78 -7.13
C TRP A 146 -19.53 15.97 -6.42
N HIS A 147 -19.18 16.97 -7.22
CA HIS A 147 -18.57 18.22 -6.77
C HIS A 147 -17.22 18.00 -6.10
N ASP A 148 -16.36 18.99 -6.19
CA ASP A 148 -15.10 18.96 -5.47
C ASP A 148 -14.62 20.38 -5.16
N TRP A 149 -13.99 20.55 -4.00
CA TRP A 149 -13.49 21.83 -3.51
C TRP A 149 -12.09 21.68 -2.92
N GLU A 150 -11.11 22.11 -3.70
CA GLU A 150 -9.71 22.16 -3.30
C GLU A 150 -9.32 23.57 -2.85
N VAL A 151 -8.29 23.67 -1.99
CA VAL A 151 -7.81 24.95 -1.46
C VAL A 151 -6.29 25.09 -1.44
N LEU A 152 -5.81 26.27 -1.82
CA LEU A 152 -4.46 26.75 -1.55
C LEU A 152 -4.52 27.87 -0.51
N HIS A 153 -3.86 27.68 0.63
CA HIS A 153 -3.63 28.74 1.61
C HIS A 153 -2.26 29.39 1.41
N VAL A 154 -2.25 30.70 1.36
CA VAL A 154 -1.04 31.53 1.33
C VAL A 154 -1.01 32.37 2.61
N PHE A 155 -0.17 31.96 3.55
CA PHE A 155 0.08 32.70 4.79
C PHE A 155 1.06 33.83 4.51
N VAL A 156 0.70 35.06 4.86
CA VAL A 156 1.43 36.29 4.51
C VAL A 156 1.61 37.15 5.75
N ASP A 157 2.84 37.62 5.98
CA ASP A 157 3.10 38.69 6.92
C ASP A 157 2.77 40.05 6.29
N THR A 158 1.90 40.80 6.96
CA THR A 158 1.43 42.13 6.52
C THR A 158 1.84 43.25 7.48
N ALA A 159 2.88 43.04 8.30
CA ALA A 159 3.39 44.02 9.26
C ALA A 159 3.98 45.27 8.57
N ASP A 160 4.66 45.05 7.44
CA ASP A 160 5.29 46.09 6.63
C ASP A 160 4.46 46.40 5.36
N ASP A 161 4.84 47.46 4.65
CA ASP A 161 4.15 47.89 3.42
C ASP A 161 4.20 46.84 2.28
N GLU A 162 5.16 45.92 2.33
CA GLU A 162 5.36 44.86 1.32
C GLU A 162 4.96 43.50 1.91
N PRO A 163 3.86 42.88 1.46
CA PRO A 163 3.43 41.58 1.97
C PRO A 163 4.43 40.44 1.68
N VAL A 164 4.85 39.71 2.70
CA VAL A 164 5.87 38.64 2.59
C VAL A 164 5.22 37.27 2.86
N PRO A 165 5.18 36.34 1.88
CA PRO A 165 4.63 35.01 2.12
C PRO A 165 5.53 34.23 3.10
N GLN A 166 4.90 33.52 4.04
CA GLN A 166 5.55 32.76 5.11
C GLN A 166 5.42 31.24 4.89
N LEU A 167 4.27 30.80 4.39
CA LEU A 167 3.97 29.39 4.14
C LEU A 167 2.93 29.28 3.02
N TYR A 168 3.15 28.35 2.09
CA TYR A 168 2.12 27.86 1.20
C TYR A 168 1.65 26.48 1.68
N VAL A 169 0.33 26.27 1.73
CA VAL A 169 -0.29 24.99 2.07
C VAL A 169 -1.29 24.65 0.99
N ALA A 170 -1.02 23.61 0.23
CA ALA A 170 -1.92 23.08 -0.78
C ALA A 170 -2.65 21.85 -0.21
N SER A 171 -3.99 21.89 -0.19
CA SER A 171 -4.80 20.81 0.37
C SER A 171 -4.65 19.53 -0.41
N SER A 172 -4.78 18.43 0.33
CA SER A 172 -4.49 17.12 -0.22
C SER A 172 -5.45 16.02 0.26
N HIS A 173 -6.74 16.36 0.37
CA HIS A 173 -7.89 15.46 0.50
C HIS A 173 -7.88 14.39 1.61
N SER A 174 -6.87 14.37 2.48
CA SER A 174 -6.77 13.38 3.55
C SER A 174 -6.30 14.01 4.86
N ARG A 175 -6.87 13.55 5.97
CA ARG A 175 -6.35 13.84 7.31
C ARG A 175 -5.18 12.92 7.68
N SER A 176 -5.09 11.78 7.00
CA SER A 176 -4.10 10.73 7.27
C SER A 176 -2.75 11.00 6.61
N VAL A 177 -2.64 11.97 5.71
CA VAL A 177 -1.37 12.35 5.04
C VAL A 177 -1.24 13.86 5.09
N PRO A 178 -0.03 14.41 5.36
CA PRO A 178 0.15 15.85 5.38
C PRO A 178 -0.14 16.49 4.02
N ASN A 179 -0.67 17.72 4.10
CA ASN A 179 -0.77 18.65 2.99
C ASN A 179 0.60 18.91 2.37
N ASN A 180 0.59 19.39 1.12
CA ASN A 180 1.80 19.81 0.44
C ASN A 180 2.18 21.22 0.88
N GLU A 181 3.27 21.35 1.64
CA GLU A 181 3.62 22.59 2.32
C GLU A 181 5.01 23.10 1.92
N PHE A 182 5.13 24.43 1.81
CA PHE A 182 6.39 25.09 1.50
C PHE A 182 6.62 26.33 2.36
N LEU A 183 7.56 26.22 3.29
CA LEU A 183 7.94 27.26 4.23
C LEU A 183 8.90 28.26 3.57
N ASP A 184 8.71 29.55 3.88
CA ASP A 184 9.54 30.66 3.41
C ASP A 184 9.70 30.75 1.87
N PRO A 185 8.58 30.77 1.10
CA PRO A 185 8.65 30.88 -0.36
C PRO A 185 9.23 32.24 -0.82
N ASP A 186 9.87 32.24 -1.99
CA ASP A 186 10.41 33.47 -2.61
C ASP A 186 9.25 34.44 -2.95
N PRO A 187 9.21 35.66 -2.38
CA PRO A 187 8.14 36.62 -2.65
C PRO A 187 8.00 37.02 -4.13
N ALA A 188 9.05 36.85 -4.93
CA ALA A 188 9.03 37.13 -6.36
C ALA A 188 8.43 35.98 -7.21
N ARG A 189 8.18 34.82 -6.59
CA ARG A 189 7.68 33.62 -7.26
C ARG A 189 6.25 33.34 -6.77
N PRO A 190 5.21 33.65 -7.57
CA PRO A 190 3.85 33.32 -7.17
C PRO A 190 3.67 31.80 -7.05
N PRO A 191 2.65 31.33 -6.31
CA PRO A 191 2.37 29.91 -6.19
C PRO A 191 2.10 29.28 -7.55
N ARG A 192 2.54 28.04 -7.71
CA ARG A 192 2.13 27.17 -8.81
C ARG A 192 1.62 25.87 -8.23
N VAL A 193 0.49 25.42 -8.73
CA VAL A 193 -0.19 24.20 -8.29
C VAL A 193 -0.19 23.22 -9.45
N LEU A 194 0.25 22.00 -9.20
CA LEU A 194 0.04 20.85 -10.06
C LEU A 194 -1.14 20.07 -9.50
N SER A 195 -2.26 20.07 -10.22
CA SER A 195 -3.49 19.41 -9.82
C SER A 195 -3.45 17.95 -10.25
N GLU A 196 -3.76 17.06 -9.30
CA GLU A 196 -3.75 15.63 -9.54
C GLU A 196 -4.97 15.20 -10.37
N LEU A 197 -4.74 14.28 -11.32
CA LEU A 197 -5.77 13.83 -12.25
C LEU A 197 -6.93 13.21 -11.48
N GLY A 198 -8.14 13.73 -11.70
CA GLY A 198 -9.39 13.21 -11.17
C GLY A 198 -9.65 13.55 -9.70
N SER A 199 -8.62 13.62 -8.83
CA SER A 199 -8.78 13.99 -7.41
C SER A 199 -8.63 15.48 -7.13
N HIS A 200 -8.09 16.22 -8.10
CA HIS A 200 -7.70 17.63 -8.02
C HIS A 200 -6.69 18.02 -6.93
N SER A 201 -6.22 17.03 -6.17
CA SER A 201 -5.28 17.19 -5.06
C SER A 201 -4.08 18.02 -5.46
N SER A 202 -3.82 19.04 -4.66
CA SER A 202 -2.95 20.12 -5.05
C SER A 202 -1.52 19.83 -4.58
N ALA A 203 -0.63 19.60 -5.54
CA ALA A 203 0.81 19.61 -5.31
C ALA A 203 1.38 21.01 -5.59
N LEU A 204 2.36 21.46 -4.82
CA LEU A 204 3.10 22.69 -5.13
C LEU A 204 4.12 22.40 -6.24
N SER A 205 4.38 23.33 -7.16
CA SER A 205 5.45 23.20 -8.17
C SER A 205 6.32 24.46 -8.17
N LEU A 206 7.14 24.61 -7.14
CA LEU A 206 7.86 25.85 -6.83
C LEU A 206 9.30 25.87 -7.34
N ASN A 207 9.89 24.74 -7.72
CA ASN A 207 11.24 24.66 -8.25
C ASN A 207 11.33 25.23 -9.69
N ASP A 208 12.46 25.04 -10.36
CA ASP A 208 12.68 25.64 -11.69
C ASP A 208 12.04 24.82 -12.85
N ARG A 209 11.35 23.71 -12.55
CA ARG A 209 10.58 22.86 -13.48
C ARG A 209 9.09 23.02 -13.22
N ALA A 210 8.52 24.11 -13.73
CA ALA A 210 7.17 24.57 -13.40
C ALA A 210 6.02 23.58 -13.70
N ASP A 211 6.22 22.61 -14.60
CA ASP A 211 5.20 21.62 -14.97
C ASP A 211 5.48 20.23 -14.38
N ARG A 212 6.36 20.15 -13.37
CA ARG A 212 6.79 18.93 -12.71
C ARG A 212 6.73 19.06 -11.19
N PHE A 213 6.60 17.92 -10.52
CA PHE A 213 6.78 17.81 -9.08
C PHE A 213 8.06 17.06 -8.72
N GLN A 214 8.73 17.50 -7.67
CA GLN A 214 9.92 16.89 -7.10
C GLN A 214 9.88 16.97 -5.57
N ARG A 215 9.64 15.85 -4.89
CA ARG A 215 9.77 15.70 -3.43
C ARG A 215 11.21 15.90 -2.98
N LEU A 216 12.17 15.50 -3.82
CA LEU A 216 13.59 15.54 -3.52
C LEU A 216 14.37 16.47 -4.45
N PRO A 217 15.39 17.17 -3.92
CA PRO A 217 16.31 17.94 -4.74
C PRO A 217 17.00 17.04 -5.79
N THR A 218 16.81 17.30 -7.08
CA THR A 218 17.42 16.50 -8.16
C THR A 218 17.98 17.35 -9.28
N GLY A 219 19.22 17.08 -9.69
CA GLY A 219 19.84 17.77 -10.82
C GLY A 219 20.05 19.28 -10.60
N GLY A 220 20.27 19.70 -9.34
CA GLY A 220 20.58 21.09 -8.97
C GLY A 220 19.37 21.99 -8.69
N THR A 221 18.15 21.47 -8.77
CA THR A 221 16.92 22.13 -8.29
C THR A 221 16.67 21.80 -6.83
N PHE A 222 15.90 22.64 -6.14
CA PHE A 222 15.36 22.36 -4.80
C PHE A 222 14.04 21.57 -4.92
N ALA A 223 13.58 21.01 -3.80
CA ALA A 223 12.30 20.29 -3.73
C ALA A 223 11.10 21.24 -3.84
N ASP A 224 9.96 20.74 -4.29
CA ASP A 224 8.72 21.52 -4.41
C ASP A 224 7.93 21.66 -3.11
N ILE A 225 8.33 20.89 -2.09
CA ILE A 225 7.81 20.91 -0.73
C ILE A 225 8.98 21.03 0.25
N THR A 226 8.69 21.52 1.45
CA THR A 226 9.65 21.55 2.57
C THR A 226 9.19 20.69 3.75
N ASN A 227 8.15 19.86 3.56
CA ASN A 227 7.69 18.88 4.54
C ASN A 227 8.87 18.06 5.09
N ARG A 228 8.74 17.63 6.34
CA ARG A 228 9.74 16.81 7.01
C ARG A 228 9.93 15.45 6.31
N ALA A 229 11.18 15.02 6.17
CA ALA A 229 11.53 13.64 5.80
C ALA A 229 11.70 12.76 7.04
N PHE A 230 11.40 11.46 6.91
CA PHE A 230 11.73 10.49 7.95
C PHE A 230 13.07 9.82 7.67
N ASP A 231 14.02 10.00 8.59
CA ASP A 231 15.38 9.40 8.51
C ASP A 231 15.49 8.04 9.22
N ARG A 232 14.34 7.41 9.56
CA ARG A 232 14.27 6.33 10.57
C ARG A 232 14.19 4.90 10.01
N ILE A 233 14.27 4.73 8.69
CA ILE A 233 14.20 3.40 8.07
C ILE A 233 15.49 3.19 7.29
N GLU A 234 16.33 2.26 7.76
CA GLU A 234 17.72 2.05 7.32
C GLU A 234 17.86 1.81 5.80
N ASP A 235 16.78 1.45 5.11
CA ASP A 235 16.71 1.18 3.67
C ASP A 235 15.67 2.02 2.90
N ALA A 236 14.94 2.95 3.53
CA ALA A 236 14.11 3.91 2.81
C ALA A 236 14.94 5.19 2.61
N ALA A 237 15.00 5.71 1.38
CA ALA A 237 15.57 7.03 1.16
C ALA A 237 14.84 8.07 2.04
N GLU A 238 15.54 9.11 2.49
CA GLU A 238 14.96 10.25 3.22
C GLU A 238 13.88 10.90 2.34
N ILE A 239 12.64 10.41 2.38
CA ILE A 239 11.55 10.86 1.51
C ILE A 239 10.62 11.75 2.35
N PRO A 240 10.50 13.05 2.03
CA PRO A 240 9.48 13.92 2.58
C PRO A 240 8.08 13.34 2.38
N ILE A 241 7.28 13.33 3.43
CA ILE A 241 5.89 12.87 3.31
C ILE A 241 5.06 14.00 2.72
N ALA A 242 4.43 13.70 1.61
CA ALA A 242 3.52 14.59 0.91
C ALA A 242 2.46 13.74 0.24
N TYR A 243 1.20 14.13 0.43
CA TYR A 243 0.11 13.52 -0.29
C TYR A 243 0.13 13.85 -1.77
N GLY A 244 -0.44 12.95 -2.55
CA GLY A 244 -0.65 13.09 -3.98
C GLY A 244 0.23 12.12 -4.73
N LEU A 245 -0.21 11.80 -5.94
CA LEU A 245 0.55 11.02 -6.91
C LEU A 245 0.90 11.90 -8.08
N PRO A 246 1.60 13.03 -7.83
CA PRO A 246 1.89 13.96 -8.89
C PRO A 246 2.56 13.17 -10.01
N ARG A 247 1.98 13.28 -11.21
CA ARG A 247 2.23 12.45 -12.40
C ARG A 247 3.68 12.09 -12.74
N ASP A 248 4.64 12.80 -12.16
CA ASP A 248 6.08 12.70 -12.39
C ASP A 248 6.81 11.83 -11.36
N GLU A 249 6.12 11.37 -10.33
CA GLU A 249 6.67 10.55 -9.27
C GLU A 249 5.83 9.30 -9.02
N GLY A 250 6.49 8.14 -8.98
CA GLY A 250 5.91 6.90 -8.46
C GLY A 250 5.45 5.90 -9.50
N ALA A 251 4.78 4.87 -8.98
CA ALA A 251 4.16 3.81 -9.73
C ALA A 251 2.83 4.30 -10.31
N ARG A 252 2.24 3.54 -11.24
CA ARG A 252 1.01 3.99 -11.91
C ARG A 252 -0.22 3.66 -11.07
N LEU A 253 -1.08 4.63 -10.80
CA LEU A 253 -2.35 4.40 -10.12
C LEU A 253 -3.47 4.12 -11.14
N PRO A 254 -4.10 2.94 -11.11
CA PRO A 254 -5.26 2.65 -11.95
C PRO A 254 -6.53 3.24 -11.33
N TYR A 255 -7.22 4.07 -12.10
CA TYR A 255 -8.49 4.70 -11.71
C TYR A 255 -9.65 3.71 -11.78
N VAL A 256 -10.72 3.97 -11.02
CA VAL A 256 -11.94 3.15 -11.05
C VAL A 256 -13.09 3.89 -11.75
N VAL A 257 -14.04 3.13 -12.31
CA VAL A 257 -15.25 3.71 -12.91
C VAL A 257 -16.34 3.77 -11.83
N PRO A 258 -16.87 4.97 -11.52
CA PRO A 258 -17.97 5.10 -10.56
C PRO A 258 -19.25 4.46 -11.06
N GLU A 259 -19.97 3.81 -10.16
CA GLU A 259 -21.32 3.31 -10.36
C GLU A 259 -22.36 4.12 -9.58
N LEU A 260 -23.57 4.12 -10.10
CA LEU A 260 -24.77 4.60 -9.45
C LEU A 260 -25.85 3.53 -9.60
N ASP A 261 -26.44 3.10 -8.47
CA ASP A 261 -27.45 2.04 -8.44
C ASP A 261 -27.02 0.71 -9.12
N GLY A 262 -25.72 0.40 -9.08
CA GLY A 262 -25.13 -0.84 -9.62
C GLY A 262 -24.91 -0.85 -11.14
N ALA A 263 -24.87 0.32 -11.77
CA ALA A 263 -24.48 0.51 -13.16
C ALA A 263 -23.51 1.69 -13.29
N PRO A 264 -22.61 1.72 -14.29
CA PRO A 264 -21.70 2.84 -14.51
C PRO A 264 -22.44 4.17 -14.58
N VAL A 265 -21.90 5.22 -13.93
CA VAL A 265 -22.58 6.50 -13.76
C VAL A 265 -23.05 7.13 -15.08
N TYR A 266 -22.29 6.97 -16.18
CA TYR A 266 -22.62 7.48 -17.51
C TYR A 266 -23.81 6.76 -18.19
N GLU A 267 -24.37 5.71 -17.58
CA GLU A 267 -25.57 5.01 -18.08
C GLU A 267 -26.88 5.58 -17.49
N ASP A 268 -26.81 6.49 -16.50
CA ASP A 268 -28.00 7.09 -15.88
C ASP A 268 -28.72 8.04 -16.85
N GLU A 269 -30.04 7.87 -17.00
CA GLU A 269 -30.87 8.66 -17.92
C GLU A 269 -30.89 10.18 -17.60
N ARG A 270 -30.49 10.58 -16.38
CA ARG A 270 -30.37 11.98 -15.97
C ARG A 270 -29.10 12.67 -16.44
N LEU A 271 -28.14 11.93 -17.02
CA LEU A 271 -26.87 12.45 -17.52
C LEU A 271 -26.74 12.32 -19.06
N PRO A 272 -27.66 12.89 -19.86
CA PRO A 272 -27.69 12.69 -21.32
C PRO A 272 -26.45 13.23 -22.07
N SER A 273 -25.70 14.19 -21.51
CA SER A 273 -24.47 14.73 -22.09
C SER A 273 -23.20 14.06 -21.56
N VAL A 274 -23.32 13.12 -20.61
CA VAL A 274 -22.19 12.35 -20.09
C VAL A 274 -22.12 11.01 -20.83
N THR A 275 -20.94 10.72 -21.37
CA THR A 275 -20.64 9.43 -22.01
C THR A 275 -19.44 8.77 -21.35
N ARG A 276 -19.05 7.58 -21.79
CA ARG A 276 -17.79 6.97 -21.32
C ARG A 276 -16.58 7.88 -21.58
N ASP A 277 -16.56 8.62 -22.68
CA ASP A 277 -15.45 9.52 -23.05
C ASP A 277 -15.42 10.80 -22.19
N SER A 278 -16.47 11.04 -21.39
CA SER A 278 -16.56 12.15 -20.43
C SER A 278 -15.89 11.85 -19.08
N LEU A 279 -15.43 10.61 -18.87
CA LEU A 279 -14.71 10.16 -17.67
C LEU A 279 -13.21 10.00 -17.97
N VAL A 280 -12.40 9.77 -16.94
CA VAL A 280 -10.97 9.44 -17.08
C VAL A 280 -10.78 8.32 -18.11
N SER A 281 -9.80 8.50 -19.00
CA SER A 281 -9.53 7.65 -20.16
C SER A 281 -9.52 6.15 -19.83
N GLU A 282 -10.09 5.32 -20.72
CA GLU A 282 -10.11 3.86 -20.57
C GLU A 282 -8.73 3.25 -20.38
N ALA A 283 -7.70 3.88 -20.95
CA ALA A 283 -6.32 3.42 -20.81
C ALA A 283 -5.78 3.54 -19.36
N LEU A 284 -6.40 4.37 -18.52
CA LEU A 284 -6.03 4.61 -17.13
C LEU A 284 -7.00 3.96 -16.12
N THR A 285 -8.15 3.44 -16.57
CA THR A 285 -9.17 2.87 -15.70
C THR A 285 -9.17 1.34 -15.65
N VAL A 286 -9.45 0.79 -14.48
CA VAL A 286 -9.77 -0.63 -14.27
C VAL A 286 -11.19 -0.75 -13.70
N ARG A 287 -11.93 -1.76 -14.16
CA ARG A 287 -13.30 -2.03 -13.70
C ARG A 287 -13.36 -2.73 -12.35
N SER A 288 -12.38 -3.60 -12.09
CA SER A 288 -12.20 -4.21 -10.78
C SER A 288 -10.75 -4.61 -10.55
N PHE A 289 -10.29 -4.43 -9.31
CA PHE A 289 -8.97 -4.89 -8.87
C PHE A 289 -8.88 -6.42 -8.85
N ASP A 290 -9.96 -7.12 -8.53
CA ASP A 290 -9.98 -8.59 -8.37
C ASP A 290 -10.20 -9.37 -9.67
N ALA A 291 -10.66 -8.68 -10.72
CA ALA A 291 -10.85 -9.23 -12.07
C ALA A 291 -9.52 -9.36 -12.83
N LEU A 292 -8.50 -8.62 -12.42
CA LEU A 292 -7.16 -8.72 -13.00
C LEU A 292 -6.40 -9.89 -12.38
N SER A 293 -5.68 -10.66 -13.20
CA SER A 293 -4.87 -11.78 -12.74
C SER A 293 -3.46 -11.34 -12.29
N SER A 294 -3.01 -10.19 -12.77
CA SER A 294 -1.73 -9.57 -12.43
C SER A 294 -1.82 -8.04 -12.52
N PRO A 295 -0.92 -7.31 -11.84
CA PRO A 295 -0.84 -5.87 -11.95
C PRO A 295 -0.74 -5.37 -13.41
N PRO A 296 -1.47 -4.32 -13.80
CA PRO A 296 -1.42 -3.81 -15.15
C PRO A 296 -0.04 -3.19 -15.44
N THR A 297 0.52 -3.50 -16.61
CA THR A 297 1.89 -3.07 -16.99
C THR A 297 1.91 -2.02 -18.11
N ASP A 298 0.77 -1.79 -18.74
CA ASP A 298 0.59 -1.00 -19.97
C ASP A 298 -0.18 0.30 -19.76
N LEU A 299 -0.46 0.69 -18.50
CA LEU A 299 -1.03 2.01 -18.17
C LEU A 299 -0.18 3.14 -18.79
N PRO A 300 -0.73 4.16 -19.45
CA PRO A 300 0.09 5.20 -20.05
C PRO A 300 0.82 6.03 -18.99
N ALA A 301 1.96 6.61 -19.36
CA ALA A 301 2.59 7.64 -18.54
C ALA A 301 1.76 8.93 -18.65
N ARG A 302 1.55 9.58 -17.51
CA ARG A 302 0.85 10.85 -17.41
C ARG A 302 1.71 12.00 -17.93
N SER A 303 1.07 13.10 -18.36
CA SER A 303 1.77 14.24 -18.98
C SER A 303 1.04 15.57 -18.79
N THR A 304 1.74 16.69 -19.05
CA THR A 304 1.17 18.04 -18.95
C THR A 304 0.06 18.28 -19.96
N GLY A 305 -1.11 18.66 -19.45
CA GLY A 305 -2.27 19.12 -20.19
C GLY A 305 -2.35 20.65 -20.23
N LEU A 306 -3.53 21.18 -19.95
CA LEU A 306 -3.79 22.62 -19.95
C LEU A 306 -3.13 23.32 -18.75
N VAL A 307 -2.68 24.56 -18.97
CA VAL A 307 -2.18 25.45 -17.93
C VAL A 307 -3.10 26.65 -17.78
N PHE A 308 -3.56 26.92 -16.56
CA PHE A 308 -4.47 28.01 -16.25
C PHE A 308 -3.72 29.10 -15.50
N GLY A 309 -3.86 30.34 -15.96
CA GLY A 309 -3.29 31.53 -15.32
C GLY A 309 -4.39 32.51 -14.92
N PRO A 310 -4.15 33.39 -13.93
CA PRO A 310 -5.10 34.42 -13.59
C PRO A 310 -5.27 35.41 -14.76
N GLU A 311 -6.48 35.88 -14.98
CA GLU A 311 -6.72 37.04 -15.84
C GLU A 311 -5.83 38.23 -15.42
N ALA A 312 -5.37 39.02 -16.39
CA ALA A 312 -4.53 40.19 -16.12
C ALA A 312 -5.26 41.20 -15.22
N THR A 313 -4.67 41.50 -14.05
CA THR A 313 -5.26 42.40 -13.06
C THR A 313 -4.26 43.48 -12.65
N GLY A 314 -4.60 44.75 -12.93
CA GLY A 314 -3.82 45.91 -12.47
C GLY A 314 -2.34 45.89 -12.89
N GLU A 315 -1.46 45.57 -11.94
CA GLU A 315 0.00 45.53 -12.09
C GLU A 315 0.56 44.13 -12.45
N ARG A 316 -0.28 43.08 -12.46
CA ARG A 316 0.12 41.72 -12.85
C ARG A 316 -0.27 41.46 -14.29
N ASP A 317 0.73 41.25 -15.14
CA ASP A 317 0.52 40.77 -16.51
C ASP A 317 -0.03 39.34 -16.49
N ALA A 318 -0.78 38.97 -17.54
CA ALA A 318 -1.21 37.59 -17.75
C ALA A 318 0.02 36.66 -17.80
N ASP A 319 -0.15 35.44 -17.27
CA ASP A 319 0.91 34.44 -17.32
C ASP A 319 1.17 34.04 -18.78
N ALA A 320 2.37 34.30 -19.28
CA ALA A 320 2.72 34.07 -20.67
C ALA A 320 2.73 32.58 -21.05
N ASP A 321 2.79 31.70 -20.04
CA ASP A 321 2.82 30.25 -20.20
C ASP A 321 1.41 29.62 -20.00
N ALA A 322 0.36 30.41 -19.72
CA ALA A 322 -1.00 29.92 -19.56
C ALA A 322 -1.71 29.71 -20.92
N ASP A 323 -2.41 28.59 -21.05
CA ASP A 323 -3.29 28.28 -22.18
C ASP A 323 -4.67 28.93 -22.03
N ILE A 324 -5.13 29.05 -20.79
CA ILE A 324 -6.47 29.54 -20.42
C ILE A 324 -6.34 30.55 -19.28
N GLU A 325 -7.09 31.65 -19.38
CA GLU A 325 -7.23 32.62 -18.29
C GLU A 325 -8.45 32.25 -17.43
N TYR A 326 -8.31 32.32 -16.10
CA TYR A 326 -9.43 32.15 -15.17
C TYR A 326 -9.82 33.46 -14.49
N ALA A 327 -11.12 33.58 -14.20
CA ALA A 327 -11.67 34.67 -13.42
C ALA A 327 -11.33 34.51 -11.93
N LEU A 328 -10.79 35.56 -11.31
CA LEU A 328 -10.51 35.61 -9.87
C LEU A 328 -11.66 36.32 -9.14
N VAL A 329 -12.48 35.56 -8.41
CA VAL A 329 -13.76 36.02 -7.84
C VAL A 329 -13.76 35.91 -6.32
N SER A 330 -14.38 36.85 -5.60
CA SER A 330 -14.52 36.76 -4.15
C SER A 330 -15.44 35.58 -3.75
N ALA A 331 -15.04 34.76 -2.78
CA ALA A 331 -15.83 33.63 -2.28
C ALA A 331 -17.21 34.05 -1.74
N GLY A 332 -17.36 35.28 -1.24
CA GLY A 332 -18.66 35.85 -0.86
C GLY A 332 -19.73 35.85 -1.96
N GLU A 333 -19.36 35.72 -3.24
CA GLU A 333 -20.30 35.56 -4.35
C GLU A 333 -20.97 34.18 -4.39
N VAL A 334 -20.39 33.17 -3.74
CA VAL A 334 -20.89 31.78 -3.69
C VAL A 334 -21.32 31.33 -2.29
N GLU A 335 -20.97 32.08 -1.23
CA GLU A 335 -21.35 31.77 0.16
C GLU A 335 -22.86 31.65 0.43
N HIS A 336 -23.71 32.11 -0.49
CA HIS A 336 -25.16 31.97 -0.41
C HIS A 336 -25.68 30.58 -0.81
N ILE A 337 -24.83 29.75 -1.44
CA ILE A 337 -25.12 28.34 -1.72
C ILE A 337 -25.12 27.61 -0.37
N THR A 338 -26.20 26.91 -0.05
CA THR A 338 -26.33 26.24 1.25
C THR A 338 -25.81 24.81 1.21
N GLU A 339 -25.90 24.15 0.05
CA GLU A 339 -25.57 22.73 -0.08
C GLU A 339 -25.12 22.37 -1.51
N PHE A 340 -24.24 21.38 -1.57
CA PHE A 340 -23.86 20.63 -2.78
C PHE A 340 -24.41 19.20 -2.61
N THR A 341 -25.32 18.76 -3.48
CA THR A 341 -26.10 17.52 -3.28
C THR A 341 -25.87 16.50 -4.37
N GLY A 342 -25.94 15.22 -4.04
CA GLY A 342 -25.80 14.14 -5.02
C GLY A 342 -25.97 12.78 -4.33
N PRO A 343 -26.46 11.75 -5.06
CA PRO A 343 -26.58 10.42 -4.50
C PRO A 343 -25.20 9.82 -4.22
N GLN A 344 -25.11 8.93 -3.24
CA GLN A 344 -23.88 8.19 -2.99
C GLN A 344 -23.53 7.32 -4.21
N LEU A 345 -22.27 7.40 -4.66
CA LEU A 345 -21.73 6.52 -5.70
C LEU A 345 -21.20 5.21 -5.11
N SER A 346 -20.91 4.23 -5.95
CA SER A 346 -20.33 2.95 -5.55
C SER A 346 -19.23 2.48 -6.50
N PHE A 347 -18.41 1.53 -6.06
CA PHE A 347 -17.46 0.86 -6.93
C PHE A 347 -18.18 -0.20 -7.79
N GLU A 348 -17.66 -0.47 -9.00
CA GLU A 348 -18.11 -1.59 -9.84
C GLU A 348 -17.83 -2.97 -9.22
N PHE A 349 -16.95 -3.05 -8.21
CA PHE A 349 -16.64 -4.28 -7.50
C PHE A 349 -17.19 -4.31 -6.07
N ALA A 350 -17.47 -5.51 -5.59
CA ALA A 350 -18.00 -5.71 -4.24
C ALA A 350 -16.94 -5.37 -3.18
N VAL A 351 -17.15 -4.29 -2.46
CA VAL A 351 -16.43 -3.96 -1.23
C VAL A 351 -17.09 -4.74 -0.07
N PRO A 352 -16.35 -5.41 0.81
CA PRO A 352 -16.94 -6.01 2.01
C PRO A 352 -17.74 -4.97 2.82
N THR A 353 -18.95 -5.30 3.29
CA THR A 353 -19.89 -4.32 3.89
C THR A 353 -19.32 -3.51 5.05
N PHE A 354 -18.38 -4.06 5.84
CA PHE A 354 -17.73 -3.30 6.91
C PHE A 354 -16.76 -2.21 6.40
N ALA A 355 -16.21 -2.38 5.19
CA ALA A 355 -15.43 -1.38 4.49
C ALA A 355 -16.32 -0.46 3.61
N GLU A 356 -17.51 -0.92 3.22
CA GLU A 356 -18.48 -0.12 2.46
C GLU A 356 -19.01 1.08 3.26
N ASP A 357 -19.40 0.87 4.53
CA ASP A 357 -19.86 1.96 5.42
C ASP A 357 -18.75 2.99 5.73
N ALA A 358 -17.50 2.55 5.66
CA ALA A 358 -16.32 3.37 5.88
C ALA A 358 -15.92 4.20 4.65
N ILE A 359 -15.95 3.58 3.47
CA ILE A 359 -15.65 4.27 2.22
C ILE A 359 -16.84 5.16 1.80
N ALA A 360 -18.05 4.92 2.30
CA ALA A 360 -19.24 5.70 1.99
C ALA A 360 -19.08 7.22 2.17
N SER A 361 -18.31 7.70 3.16
CA SER A 361 -18.07 9.14 3.34
C SER A 361 -17.34 9.78 2.16
N HIS A 362 -16.51 9.01 1.45
CA HIS A 362 -15.72 9.41 0.28
C HIS A 362 -16.47 9.27 -1.04
N LEU A 363 -17.71 8.75 -1.01
CA LEU A 363 -18.55 8.55 -2.19
C LEU A 363 -19.79 9.47 -2.20
N THR A 364 -19.88 10.34 -1.19
CA THR A 364 -20.95 11.35 -1.03
C THR A 364 -20.43 12.75 -1.34
N THR A 365 -21.34 13.73 -1.47
CA THR A 365 -20.96 15.09 -1.85
C THR A 365 -20.19 15.84 -0.76
N THR A 366 -19.35 16.76 -1.21
CA THR A 366 -18.56 17.62 -0.32
C THR A 366 -19.43 18.66 0.41
N SER A 367 -19.04 19.00 1.65
CA SER A 367 -19.64 20.14 2.36
C SER A 367 -19.19 21.49 1.76
N THR A 368 -19.94 22.57 2.03
CA THR A 368 -19.57 23.90 1.54
C THR A 368 -18.30 24.42 2.24
N PRO A 369 -17.35 25.07 1.53
CA PRO A 369 -16.14 25.62 2.14
C PRO A 369 -16.40 26.47 3.39
N TRP A 370 -17.34 27.42 3.32
CA TRP A 370 -17.68 28.36 4.41
C TRP A 370 -18.32 27.72 5.64
N SER A 371 -18.67 26.43 5.61
CA SER A 371 -19.13 25.69 6.79
C SER A 371 -18.00 24.98 7.54
N GLN A 372 -16.81 24.91 6.95
CA GLN A 372 -15.67 24.13 7.47
C GLN A 372 -14.79 24.98 8.40
N SER A 373 -14.19 24.36 9.41
CA SER A 373 -13.29 25.04 10.34
C SER A 373 -12.10 25.70 9.63
N ARG A 374 -11.52 25.02 8.62
CA ARG A 374 -10.38 25.54 7.83
C ARG A 374 -10.68 26.82 7.04
N TYR A 375 -11.94 27.12 6.74
CA TYR A 375 -12.32 28.39 6.11
C TYR A 375 -12.22 29.56 7.09
N ALA A 376 -12.59 29.32 8.36
CA ALA A 376 -12.53 30.31 9.44
C ALA A 376 -11.15 30.39 10.09
N ASP A 377 -10.47 29.26 10.27
CA ASP A 377 -9.13 29.14 10.85
C ASP A 377 -8.21 28.35 9.90
N PRO A 378 -7.55 29.04 8.95
CA PRO A 378 -6.69 28.37 7.98
C PRO A 378 -5.48 27.64 8.59
N ALA A 379 -5.02 28.03 9.78
CA ALA A 379 -3.92 27.37 10.46
C ALA A 379 -4.25 25.92 10.87
N ALA A 380 -5.53 25.53 10.85
CA ALA A 380 -5.93 24.14 11.00
C ALA A 380 -5.38 23.24 9.89
N ASP A 381 -5.10 23.79 8.70
CA ASP A 381 -4.55 23.04 7.56
C ASP A 381 -3.01 22.98 7.56
N ILE A 382 -2.32 23.54 8.55
CA ILE A 382 -0.87 23.35 8.74
C ILE A 382 -0.66 22.01 9.44
N THR A 383 -0.33 21.00 8.65
CA THR A 383 -0.28 19.58 9.01
C THR A 383 1.14 19.06 9.23
N ASP A 384 2.16 19.70 8.67
CA ASP A 384 3.55 19.38 9.01
C ASP A 384 3.91 19.99 10.36
N PRO A 385 4.30 19.18 11.38
CA PRO A 385 4.63 19.70 12.70
C PRO A 385 5.79 20.69 12.70
N THR A 386 6.76 20.51 11.79
CA THR A 386 7.93 21.40 11.69
C THR A 386 7.50 22.77 11.20
N HIS A 387 6.65 22.83 10.18
CA HIS A 387 6.09 24.10 9.70
C HIS A 387 5.17 24.73 10.73
N ARG A 388 4.35 23.91 11.42
CA ARG A 388 3.45 24.39 12.47
C ARG A 388 4.23 25.04 13.63
N SER A 389 5.26 24.38 14.14
CA SER A 389 6.17 24.97 15.14
C SER A 389 6.87 26.22 14.61
N ALA A 390 7.35 26.21 13.35
CA ALA A 390 8.00 27.39 12.77
C ALA A 390 7.07 28.60 12.69
N LEU A 391 5.76 28.43 12.44
CA LEU A 391 4.79 29.52 12.51
C LEU A 391 4.41 29.88 13.95
N ALA A 392 4.25 28.91 14.86
CA ALA A 392 3.98 29.17 16.27
C ALA A 392 5.09 30.01 16.93
N GLU A 393 6.36 29.78 16.56
CA GLU A 393 7.51 30.59 17.01
C GLU A 393 7.45 32.04 16.52
N ARG A 394 6.84 32.29 15.35
CA ARG A 394 6.74 33.61 14.71
C ARG A 394 5.49 34.37 15.15
N TYR A 395 4.39 33.66 15.38
CA TYR A 395 3.07 34.23 15.58
C TYR A 395 2.34 33.51 16.73
N ASP A 396 2.13 34.22 17.85
CA ASP A 396 1.42 33.72 19.04
C ASP A 396 -0.04 33.26 18.77
N VAL A 397 -0.56 33.51 17.57
CA VAL A 397 -1.90 33.11 17.11
C VAL A 397 -1.95 31.70 16.52
N VAL A 398 -0.79 31.08 16.27
CA VAL A 398 -0.68 29.69 15.80
C VAL A 398 -0.28 28.81 16.98
N ASP A 399 -1.08 27.79 17.27
CA ASP A 399 -0.79 26.82 18.33
C ASP A 399 0.35 25.88 17.91
N GLU A 400 1.20 25.50 18.89
CA GLU A 400 2.21 24.45 18.74
C GLU A 400 1.59 23.13 18.22
N PRO A 401 2.36 22.26 17.55
CA PRO A 401 1.84 20.99 17.04
C PRO A 401 1.38 20.07 18.17
N SER A 402 0.30 19.35 17.89
CA SER A 402 -0.13 18.23 18.72
C SER A 402 0.76 17.02 18.49
N ALA A 403 0.93 16.20 19.53
CA ALA A 403 1.52 14.89 19.38
C ALA A 403 0.63 14.01 18.47
N LEU A 404 1.25 13.25 17.55
CA LEU A 404 0.53 12.33 16.66
C LEU A 404 1.30 11.03 16.44
N ASN A 405 0.58 9.93 16.24
CA ASN A 405 1.19 8.67 15.83
C ASN A 405 1.12 8.54 14.31
N THR A 406 2.22 8.11 13.71
CA THR A 406 2.32 7.85 12.28
C THR A 406 2.58 6.37 12.04
N LEU A 407 1.79 5.75 11.16
CA LEU A 407 2.02 4.43 10.60
C LEU A 407 2.64 4.56 9.21
N PHE A 408 3.72 3.83 8.97
CA PHE A 408 4.45 3.80 7.71
C PHE A 408 4.54 2.37 7.16
N VAL A 409 4.47 2.22 5.84
CA VAL A 409 4.72 0.95 5.15
C VAL A 409 5.34 1.16 3.77
N ARG A 410 6.25 0.28 3.38
CA ARG A 410 6.71 0.12 1.99
C ARG A 410 6.06 -1.11 1.38
N VAL A 411 5.30 -0.91 0.31
CA VAL A 411 4.62 -1.96 -0.45
C VAL A 411 5.46 -2.33 -1.66
N THR A 412 5.80 -3.62 -1.77
CA THR A 412 6.61 -4.18 -2.86
C THR A 412 5.87 -5.32 -3.57
N GLU A 413 6.47 -5.86 -4.63
CA GLU A 413 5.98 -7.04 -5.33
C GLU A 413 6.90 -8.24 -5.08
N ALA A 414 6.33 -9.35 -4.62
CA ALA A 414 7.01 -10.64 -4.50
C ALA A 414 7.08 -11.33 -5.88
N VAL A 415 8.29 -11.67 -6.31
CA VAL A 415 8.58 -12.39 -7.56
C VAL A 415 9.55 -13.54 -7.34
N THR A 416 9.65 -14.47 -8.29
CA THR A 416 10.64 -15.55 -8.24
C THR A 416 12.06 -15.01 -8.22
N ASP A 417 12.93 -15.58 -7.38
CA ASP A 417 14.35 -15.23 -7.35
C ASP A 417 15.12 -16.00 -8.44
N ALA A 418 15.85 -15.28 -9.29
CA ALA A 418 16.69 -15.89 -10.34
C ALA A 418 17.89 -16.67 -9.77
N ASP A 419 18.28 -16.40 -8.52
CA ASP A 419 19.31 -17.14 -7.82
C ASP A 419 18.81 -18.41 -7.14
N ALA A 420 17.48 -18.61 -7.06
CA ALA A 420 16.84 -19.81 -6.54
C ALA A 420 16.66 -20.90 -7.61
N PRO A 421 16.58 -22.18 -7.21
CA PRO A 421 16.03 -23.21 -8.08
C PRO A 421 14.58 -22.89 -8.46
N ASP A 422 14.13 -23.38 -9.62
CA ASP A 422 12.77 -23.16 -10.11
C ASP A 422 11.73 -23.60 -9.07
N GLY A 423 10.92 -22.66 -8.59
CA GLY A 423 9.88 -22.92 -7.59
C GLY A 423 10.38 -23.08 -6.15
N GLU A 424 11.61 -22.64 -5.85
CA GLU A 424 12.22 -22.81 -4.53
C GLU A 424 12.70 -21.50 -3.89
N GLY A 425 12.19 -20.34 -4.32
CA GLY A 425 12.56 -19.07 -3.70
C GLY A 425 12.00 -17.84 -4.38
N VAL A 426 11.80 -16.80 -3.57
CA VAL A 426 11.30 -15.51 -4.01
C VAL A 426 12.24 -14.39 -3.58
N THR A 427 12.01 -13.21 -4.15
CA THR A 427 12.62 -11.93 -3.77
C THR A 427 11.56 -10.84 -3.94
N THR A 428 11.85 -9.62 -3.47
CA THR A 428 10.95 -8.48 -3.61
C THR A 428 11.53 -7.45 -4.59
N ARG A 429 10.65 -6.69 -5.22
CA ARG A 429 11.01 -5.57 -6.11
C ARG A 429 9.99 -4.44 -5.99
N GLU A 430 10.37 -3.26 -6.47
CA GLU A 430 9.44 -2.13 -6.56
C GLU A 430 8.20 -2.50 -7.39
N SER A 431 7.03 -2.07 -6.90
CA SER A 431 5.76 -2.23 -7.59
C SER A 431 5.68 -1.28 -8.79
N GLY A 432 5.14 -1.78 -9.90
CA GLY A 432 4.87 -0.96 -11.10
C GLY A 432 3.55 -0.17 -11.00
N VAL A 433 2.70 -0.51 -10.02
CA VAL A 433 1.42 0.16 -9.75
C VAL A 433 1.26 0.51 -8.28
N GLU A 434 0.52 1.57 -8.00
CA GLU A 434 0.20 1.94 -6.62
C GLU A 434 -0.86 1.02 -6.01
N SER A 435 -0.81 0.89 -4.69
CA SER A 435 -1.75 0.14 -3.87
C SER A 435 -2.56 1.09 -2.99
N VAL A 436 -3.56 0.55 -2.31
CA VAL A 436 -4.43 1.26 -1.38
C VAL A 436 -4.29 0.64 0.00
N LEU A 437 -4.11 1.48 1.00
CA LEU A 437 -4.10 1.16 2.42
C LEU A 437 -5.47 1.44 3.03
N LEU A 438 -5.89 0.59 3.96
CA LEU A 438 -7.06 0.81 4.81
C LEU A 438 -6.74 0.36 6.23
N LEU A 439 -6.98 1.24 7.21
CA LEU A 439 -6.86 0.92 8.62
C LEU A 439 -8.27 0.73 9.22
N GLU A 440 -8.61 -0.47 9.70
CA GLU A 440 -10.01 -0.77 10.07
C GLU A 440 -10.55 0.11 11.21
N SER A 441 -9.68 0.62 12.09
CA SER A 441 -10.06 1.50 13.21
C SER A 441 -10.39 2.94 12.78
N ASP A 442 -9.84 3.36 11.65
CA ASP A 442 -9.99 4.69 11.07
C ASP A 442 -10.05 4.51 9.55
N PRO A 443 -11.22 4.11 9.04
CA PRO A 443 -11.29 3.40 7.78
C PRO A 443 -11.38 4.37 6.58
N GLU A 444 -10.45 5.33 6.55
CA GLU A 444 -10.13 6.16 5.40
C GLU A 444 -9.10 5.43 4.52
N ALA A 445 -9.38 5.35 3.22
CA ALA A 445 -8.49 4.68 2.27
C ALA A 445 -7.42 5.63 1.74
N ALA A 446 -6.15 5.29 1.90
CA ALA A 446 -5.02 6.09 1.44
C ALA A 446 -4.23 5.37 0.34
N PRO A 447 -3.94 6.01 -0.81
CA PRO A 447 -3.08 5.43 -1.83
C PRO A 447 -1.61 5.40 -1.37
N THR A 448 -0.84 4.43 -1.86
CA THR A 448 0.63 4.48 -1.80
C THR A 448 1.18 5.43 -2.85
N PHE A 449 2.38 5.95 -2.63
CA PHE A 449 3.17 6.79 -3.54
C PHE A 449 4.59 6.22 -3.70
N GLY A 450 4.93 5.76 -4.90
CA GLY A 450 6.12 4.95 -5.14
C GLY A 450 6.14 3.67 -4.29
N GLY A 451 4.97 3.09 -4.00
CA GLY A 451 4.83 1.99 -3.07
C GLY A 451 4.93 2.37 -1.59
N LEU A 452 5.21 3.62 -1.23
CA LEU A 452 5.22 4.06 0.17
C LEU A 452 3.83 4.47 0.61
N GLY A 453 3.40 4.07 1.79
CA GLY A 453 2.14 4.49 2.37
C GLY A 453 2.31 5.00 3.79
N VAL A 454 1.57 6.06 4.10
CA VAL A 454 1.64 6.77 5.38
C VAL A 454 0.22 7.04 5.86
N LEU A 455 -0.03 6.78 7.15
CA LEU A 455 -1.25 7.13 7.85
C LEU A 455 -0.87 7.88 9.14
N ARG A 456 -1.33 9.11 9.31
CA ARG A 456 -1.09 9.98 10.45
C ARG A 456 -2.31 10.05 11.36
N ASP A 457 -2.08 10.59 12.56
CA ASP A 457 -3.08 10.72 13.62
C ASP A 457 -3.73 9.38 13.99
N VAL A 458 -2.96 8.30 13.86
CA VAL A 458 -3.46 6.96 14.16
C VAL A 458 -3.64 6.85 15.69
N PRO A 459 -4.82 6.45 16.20
CA PRO A 459 -4.99 6.25 17.63
C PRO A 459 -3.96 5.24 18.18
N ALA A 460 -3.58 5.35 19.44
CA ALA A 460 -2.73 4.33 20.06
C ALA A 460 -3.53 3.03 20.28
N GLY A 461 -2.91 1.87 20.07
CA GLY A 461 -3.53 0.56 20.30
C GLY A 461 -3.29 -0.45 19.19
N GLU A 462 -4.16 -1.47 19.15
CA GLU A 462 -4.14 -2.52 18.15
C GLU A 462 -5.03 -2.13 16.96
N HIS A 463 -4.49 -2.25 15.76
CA HIS A 463 -5.16 -1.94 14.51
C HIS A 463 -4.99 -3.08 13.51
N ARG A 464 -5.86 -3.12 12.50
CA ARG A 464 -5.70 -4.01 11.34
C ARG A 464 -5.46 -3.16 10.10
N LEU A 465 -4.27 -3.32 9.51
CA LEU A 465 -3.90 -2.69 8.25
C LEU A 465 -4.21 -3.68 7.12
N THR A 466 -4.93 -3.21 6.11
CA THR A 466 -5.18 -3.96 4.87
C THR A 466 -4.56 -3.20 3.70
N VAL A 467 -3.83 -3.93 2.85
CA VAL A 467 -3.22 -3.41 1.62
C VAL A 467 -3.83 -4.14 0.44
N ASN A 468 -4.32 -3.40 -0.55
CA ASN A 468 -4.90 -3.97 -1.76
C ASN A 468 -4.39 -3.25 -3.01
N GLY A 469 -4.19 -3.99 -4.10
CA GLY A 469 -3.70 -3.44 -5.35
C GLY A 469 -4.32 -4.14 -6.55
N ALA A 470 -4.47 -3.42 -7.66
CA ALA A 470 -5.03 -3.95 -8.88
C ALA A 470 -4.24 -5.19 -9.37
N GLY A 471 -4.91 -6.33 -9.52
CA GLY A 471 -4.28 -7.58 -9.95
C GLY A 471 -3.37 -8.27 -8.91
N SER A 472 -3.32 -7.73 -7.68
CA SER A 472 -2.59 -8.32 -6.55
C SER A 472 -3.54 -9.05 -5.59
N ALA A 473 -3.03 -10.07 -4.91
CA ALA A 473 -3.72 -10.67 -3.78
C ALA A 473 -3.63 -9.70 -2.58
N PRO A 474 -4.75 -9.44 -1.88
CA PRO A 474 -4.77 -8.50 -0.78
C PRO A 474 -3.94 -9.01 0.39
N HIS A 475 -3.36 -8.09 1.15
CA HIS A 475 -2.63 -8.37 2.38
C HIS A 475 -3.38 -7.75 3.56
N SER A 476 -3.37 -8.42 4.72
CA SER A 476 -3.94 -7.87 5.94
C SER A 476 -3.15 -8.38 7.13
N GLU A 477 -2.77 -7.47 8.03
CA GLU A 477 -2.01 -7.80 9.23
C GLU A 477 -2.42 -6.93 10.42
N THR A 478 -2.11 -7.42 11.62
CA THR A 478 -2.33 -6.68 12.87
C THR A 478 -1.10 -5.80 13.16
N VAL A 479 -1.33 -4.52 13.46
CA VAL A 479 -0.29 -3.53 13.77
C VAL A 479 -0.56 -2.93 15.15
N GLN A 480 0.49 -2.80 15.97
CA GLN A 480 0.43 -2.18 17.29
C GLN A 480 1.04 -0.77 17.23
N VAL A 481 0.22 0.26 17.44
CA VAL A 481 0.62 1.67 17.44
C VAL A 481 0.87 2.13 18.87
N GLY A 482 2.05 2.70 19.12
CA GLY A 482 2.45 3.24 20.42
C GLY A 482 1.66 4.48 20.84
N ASP A 483 1.80 4.88 22.10
CA ASP A 483 1.21 6.12 22.62
C ASP A 483 2.21 7.28 22.50
N ALA A 484 1.87 8.33 21.73
CA ALA A 484 2.66 9.56 21.58
C ALA A 484 2.56 10.54 22.77
N GLY A 485 1.88 10.19 23.87
CA GLY A 485 1.71 11.07 25.01
C GLY A 485 3.02 11.52 25.69
N PRO A 486 3.06 12.74 26.29
CA PRO A 486 4.22 13.25 27.00
C PRO A 486 4.57 12.34 28.19
N GLY A 487 5.74 11.69 28.11
CA GLY A 487 6.22 10.73 29.11
C GLY A 487 6.00 9.24 28.76
N SER A 488 5.65 8.93 27.51
CA SER A 488 5.59 7.56 27.00
C SER A 488 6.98 6.91 26.98
N GLU A 489 7.24 6.03 27.95
CA GLU A 489 8.38 5.12 27.96
C GLU A 489 8.03 3.85 27.16
N SER A 490 7.95 3.86 25.82
CA SER A 490 8.10 2.61 25.03
C SER A 490 8.13 2.81 23.51
N ALA A 491 9.30 2.67 22.90
CA ALA A 491 9.57 1.66 21.88
C ALA A 491 11.08 1.42 21.85
N THR A 492 11.46 0.17 21.68
CA THR A 492 12.82 -0.39 21.74
C THR A 492 13.90 0.56 21.21
N GLU A 493 14.98 0.72 22.00
CA GLU A 493 16.24 1.30 21.54
C GLU A 493 16.80 0.47 20.36
N THR A 494 16.33 0.74 19.15
CA THR A 494 17.05 0.39 17.92
C THR A 494 17.68 1.69 17.43
N GLU A 495 18.97 1.81 17.74
CA GLU A 495 19.92 2.87 17.42
C GLU A 495 19.34 4.22 16.97
N SER A 496 19.11 5.10 17.96
CA SER A 496 19.02 6.54 17.76
C SER A 496 20.23 7.05 16.96
N SER A 497 19.97 7.62 15.78
CA SER A 497 20.75 8.76 15.32
C SER A 497 20.01 10.04 15.72
N SER A 498 20.69 10.81 16.54
CA SER A 498 20.26 12.01 17.23
C SER A 498 20.02 13.18 16.28
N THR A 499 18.81 13.74 16.31
CA THR A 499 18.61 15.18 16.11
C THR A 499 17.68 15.66 17.21
N ASP A 500 18.14 16.68 17.94
CA ASP A 500 17.49 17.26 19.12
C ASP A 500 16.06 17.76 18.80
N GLY A 501 15.04 17.12 19.37
CA GLY A 501 13.63 17.55 19.30
C GLY A 501 12.69 16.44 19.78
N ASP A 502 12.10 16.61 20.97
CA ASP A 502 10.95 15.81 21.42
C ASP A 502 9.71 16.36 20.67
N ASP A 503 9.61 16.04 19.38
CA ASP A 503 8.64 16.65 18.46
C ASP A 503 7.21 16.09 18.61
N GLY A 504 6.94 15.32 19.67
CA GLY A 504 5.62 14.74 19.94
C GLY A 504 5.14 13.66 18.97
N GLU A 505 5.94 13.24 17.98
CA GLU A 505 5.54 12.22 17.00
C GLU A 505 6.14 10.83 17.28
N THR A 506 5.31 9.78 17.24
CA THR A 506 5.76 8.39 17.21
C THR A 506 5.63 7.80 15.81
N LEU A 507 6.58 6.95 15.42
CA LEU A 507 6.58 6.25 14.13
C LEU A 507 6.45 4.75 14.39
N THR A 508 5.41 4.14 13.82
CA THR A 508 5.18 2.70 13.78
C THR A 508 5.35 2.22 12.34
N THR A 509 6.02 1.10 12.14
CA THR A 509 6.17 0.48 10.81
C THR A 509 5.33 -0.78 10.71
N ALA A 510 4.60 -0.94 9.62
CA ALA A 510 3.91 -2.18 9.25
C ALA A 510 4.78 -3.04 8.32
N GLY A 511 4.57 -4.35 8.35
CA GLY A 511 5.35 -5.33 7.62
C GLY A 511 6.72 -5.63 8.26
N VAL A 512 7.38 -6.65 7.73
CA VAL A 512 8.69 -7.08 8.24
C VAL A 512 9.73 -6.05 7.82
N GLY A 513 10.37 -5.39 8.80
CA GLY A 513 11.33 -4.32 8.52
C GLY A 513 10.69 -3.10 7.84
N GLY A 514 9.37 -2.91 7.97
CA GLY A 514 8.65 -1.84 7.28
C GLY A 514 8.20 -2.17 5.87
N GLU A 515 8.31 -3.43 5.43
CA GLU A 515 7.96 -3.87 4.07
C GLU A 515 6.83 -4.91 4.04
N ILE A 516 5.84 -4.68 3.17
CA ILE A 516 4.76 -5.62 2.83
C ILE A 516 4.86 -5.99 1.35
N PRO A 517 5.28 -7.22 1.02
CA PRO A 517 5.29 -7.69 -0.35
C PRO A 517 3.93 -8.25 -0.78
N LEU A 518 3.35 -7.70 -1.85
CA LEU A 518 2.15 -8.21 -2.50
C LEU A 518 2.49 -9.24 -3.58
N VAL A 519 1.55 -10.16 -3.84
CA VAL A 519 1.70 -11.24 -4.82
C VAL A 519 0.68 -11.06 -5.93
N ALA A 520 1.09 -11.13 -7.20
CA ALA A 520 0.14 -11.16 -8.32
C ALA A 520 -0.86 -12.32 -8.17
N ARG A 521 -2.16 -12.09 -8.40
CA ARG A 521 -3.22 -13.08 -8.11
C ARG A 521 -3.01 -14.42 -8.83
N GLU A 522 -2.53 -14.39 -10.07
CA GLU A 522 -2.23 -15.58 -10.87
C GLU A 522 -1.09 -16.45 -10.33
N SER A 523 -0.27 -15.88 -9.46
CA SER A 523 0.85 -16.54 -8.80
C SER A 523 0.63 -16.69 -7.30
N ALA A 524 -0.51 -16.26 -6.76
CA ALA A 524 -0.80 -16.33 -5.35
C ALA A 524 -1.22 -17.74 -4.91
N THR A 525 -0.82 -18.13 -3.71
CA THR A 525 -1.34 -19.26 -2.96
C THR A 525 -1.65 -18.77 -1.55
N LYS A 526 -2.84 -19.08 -1.04
CA LYS A 526 -3.26 -18.69 0.31
C LYS A 526 -2.73 -19.70 1.32
N VAL A 527 -1.91 -19.27 2.26
CA VAL A 527 -1.48 -20.09 3.40
C VAL A 527 -2.36 -19.74 4.60
N GLU A 528 -3.11 -20.71 5.10
CA GLU A 528 -4.06 -20.52 6.20
C GLU A 528 -3.57 -21.23 7.46
N VAL A 529 -3.59 -20.52 8.58
CA VAL A 529 -3.31 -21.08 9.91
C VAL A 529 -4.57 -20.94 10.74
N ASP A 530 -5.07 -22.08 11.23
CA ASP A 530 -6.26 -22.14 12.06
C ASP A 530 -5.83 -22.49 13.49
N ALA A 531 -5.86 -21.49 14.37
CA ALA A 531 -5.55 -21.69 15.79
C ALA A 531 -6.78 -22.17 16.59
N ASP A 532 -7.97 -22.24 15.98
CA ASP A 532 -9.18 -22.60 16.72
C ASP A 532 -9.17 -24.08 17.11
N GLY A 533 -9.14 -24.34 18.41
CA GLY A 533 -9.22 -25.69 18.96
C GLY A 533 -7.87 -26.41 19.09
N THR A 534 -6.75 -25.71 18.93
CA THR A 534 -5.42 -26.21 19.33
C THR A 534 -5.31 -26.32 20.85
N ASP A 535 -4.47 -27.24 21.34
CA ASP A 535 -4.25 -27.44 22.78
C ASP A 535 -3.54 -26.24 23.44
N ARG A 536 -2.94 -25.35 22.65
CA ARG A 536 -2.18 -24.17 23.07
C ARG A 536 -2.72 -22.92 22.38
N ASP A 537 -2.79 -21.82 23.14
CA ASP A 537 -3.14 -20.50 22.61
C ASP A 537 -1.96 -19.95 21.82
N LEU A 538 -2.11 -19.87 20.49
CA LEU A 538 -1.12 -19.26 19.59
C LEU A 538 -1.23 -17.73 19.64
N THR A 539 -0.09 -17.06 19.64
CA THR A 539 0.04 -15.61 19.88
C THR A 539 0.76 -14.87 18.75
N ALA A 540 1.49 -15.58 17.88
CA ALA A 540 2.16 -14.98 16.73
C ALA A 540 2.25 -15.96 15.56
N LEU A 541 2.22 -15.41 14.35
CA LEU A 541 2.41 -16.09 13.09
C LEU A 541 3.50 -15.38 12.28
N ALA A 542 4.45 -16.15 11.77
CA ALA A 542 5.44 -15.63 10.86
C ALA A 542 5.67 -16.57 9.67
N LEU A 543 6.13 -15.97 8.56
CA LEU A 543 6.39 -16.68 7.32
C LEU A 543 7.74 -16.23 6.74
N GLU A 544 8.58 -17.21 6.43
CA GLU A 544 9.94 -17.01 5.91
C GLU A 544 10.13 -17.80 4.62
N ASP A 545 10.54 -17.14 3.53
CA ASP A 545 11.00 -17.81 2.31
C ASP A 545 12.50 -18.13 2.41
N ASP A 546 12.90 -19.24 1.80
CA ASP A 546 14.30 -19.70 1.81
C ASP A 546 15.29 -18.66 1.23
N PHE A 547 14.85 -17.77 0.33
CA PHE A 547 15.69 -16.75 -0.32
C PHE A 547 15.40 -15.33 0.15
N ALA A 548 14.12 -14.94 0.23
CA ALA A 548 13.74 -13.59 0.65
C ALA A 548 13.87 -13.38 2.18
N GLY A 549 13.96 -14.45 2.97
CA GLY A 549 13.92 -14.35 4.43
C GLY A 549 12.50 -14.12 4.93
N ARG A 550 12.36 -13.43 6.07
CA ARG A 550 11.06 -13.23 6.73
C ARG A 550 10.23 -12.22 5.93
N LEU A 551 9.02 -12.62 5.54
CA LEU A 551 8.09 -11.86 4.71
C LEU A 551 6.81 -11.45 5.44
N TYR A 552 6.48 -12.15 6.53
CA TYR A 552 5.34 -11.86 7.40
C TYR A 552 5.72 -12.12 8.85
N ASP A 553 5.29 -11.26 9.77
CA ASP A 553 5.48 -11.41 11.21
C ASP A 553 4.43 -10.57 11.96
N ALA A 554 3.35 -11.21 12.41
CA ALA A 554 2.24 -10.51 13.03
C ALA A 554 1.70 -11.24 14.27
N PRO A 555 1.11 -10.51 15.24
CA PRO A 555 0.34 -11.09 16.32
C PRO A 555 -0.84 -11.93 15.81
N LEU A 556 -1.11 -13.04 16.49
CA LEU A 556 -2.19 -13.97 16.17
C LEU A 556 -3.18 -14.07 17.34
N SER A 557 -4.47 -13.90 17.07
CA SER A 557 -5.55 -14.00 18.06
C SER A 557 -6.71 -14.91 17.63
N GLY A 558 -6.59 -15.52 16.45
CA GLY A 558 -7.58 -16.41 15.84
C GLY A 558 -7.06 -16.95 14.50
N PRO A 559 -7.92 -17.48 13.62
CA PRO A 559 -7.51 -17.90 12.30
C PRO A 559 -6.97 -16.74 11.47
N ASP A 560 -5.88 -16.97 10.75
CA ASP A 560 -5.24 -15.97 9.91
C ASP A 560 -4.75 -16.58 8.60
N ALA A 561 -4.50 -15.73 7.60
CA ALA A 561 -4.03 -16.18 6.31
C ALA A 561 -3.18 -15.14 5.58
N VAL A 562 -2.13 -15.65 4.92
CA VAL A 562 -1.18 -14.85 4.14
C VAL A 562 -1.13 -15.37 2.71
N TYR A 563 -1.16 -14.48 1.74
CA TYR A 563 -0.92 -14.86 0.34
C TYR A 563 0.58 -14.87 0.06
N VAL A 564 1.05 -15.99 -0.49
CA VAL A 564 2.45 -16.19 -0.86
C VAL A 564 2.58 -16.50 -2.35
N HIS A 565 3.75 -16.23 -2.91
CA HIS A 565 4.03 -16.52 -4.31
C HIS A 565 4.29 -18.02 -4.50
N ARG A 566 3.58 -18.68 -5.43
CA ARG A 566 3.65 -20.13 -5.65
C ARG A 566 5.03 -20.68 -6.01
N GLY A 567 5.94 -19.80 -6.41
CA GLY A 567 7.33 -20.12 -6.73
C GLY A 567 8.30 -20.04 -5.54
N GLY A 568 7.81 -19.79 -4.32
CA GLY A 568 8.62 -19.77 -3.11
C GLY A 568 8.64 -21.10 -2.36
N ALA A 569 9.55 -21.19 -1.39
CA ALA A 569 9.68 -22.32 -0.48
C ALA A 569 9.68 -21.78 0.96
N TYR A 570 8.59 -22.06 1.68
CA TYR A 570 8.26 -21.33 2.89
C TYR A 570 8.43 -22.15 4.16
N THR A 571 8.77 -21.45 5.23
CA THR A 571 8.67 -21.91 6.60
C THR A 571 7.64 -21.07 7.31
N VAL A 572 6.55 -21.69 7.75
CA VAL A 572 5.57 -21.09 8.64
C VAL A 572 6.01 -21.34 10.07
N GLU A 573 6.14 -20.27 10.85
CA GLU A 573 6.45 -20.31 12.27
C GLU A 573 5.23 -19.86 13.07
N VAL A 574 4.90 -20.61 14.12
CA VAL A 574 3.89 -20.22 15.11
C VAL A 574 4.52 -20.15 16.48
N ARG A 575 4.02 -19.23 17.32
CA ARG A 575 4.44 -19.10 18.71
C ARG A 575 3.23 -19.20 19.63
N ASP A 576 3.38 -19.86 20.76
CA ASP A 576 2.34 -19.92 21.78
C ASP A 576 2.56 -18.91 22.92
N SER A 577 1.61 -18.86 23.84
CA SER A 577 1.65 -18.00 25.03
C SER A 577 2.79 -18.32 26.03
N ASP A 578 3.43 -19.49 25.93
CA ASP A 578 4.62 -19.86 26.70
C ASP A 578 5.92 -19.52 25.96
N ASP A 579 5.85 -18.79 24.85
CA ASP A 579 6.98 -18.40 23.98
C ASP A 579 7.61 -19.58 23.21
N GLU A 580 6.96 -20.76 23.23
CA GLU A 580 7.41 -21.96 22.53
C GLU A 580 7.13 -21.86 21.03
N VAL A 581 8.05 -22.42 20.23
CA VAL A 581 8.06 -22.25 18.78
C VAL A 581 7.63 -23.55 18.09
N GLY A 582 6.78 -23.42 17.07
CA GLY A 582 6.47 -24.45 16.09
C GLY A 582 6.92 -24.01 14.69
N ALA A 583 7.24 -24.97 13.81
CA ALA A 583 7.61 -24.68 12.43
C ALA A 583 7.07 -25.72 11.45
N PHE A 584 6.66 -25.28 10.26
CA PHE A 584 6.08 -26.12 9.21
C PHE A 584 6.65 -25.75 7.85
N ARG A 585 7.02 -26.75 7.04
CA ARG A 585 7.39 -26.52 5.64
C ARG A 585 6.14 -26.38 4.78
N VAL A 586 6.09 -25.34 3.97
CA VAL A 586 5.01 -25.06 3.02
C VAL A 586 5.62 -24.73 1.66
N ASN A 587 5.48 -25.63 0.69
CA ASN A 587 5.95 -25.43 -0.68
C ASN A 587 4.74 -25.51 -1.61
N PRO A 588 4.19 -24.38 -2.08
CA PRO A 588 3.07 -24.36 -3.01
C PRO A 588 3.38 -25.15 -4.29
N ASP A 589 2.37 -25.79 -4.89
CA ASP A 589 2.56 -26.43 -6.19
C ASP A 589 2.61 -25.35 -7.29
N PRO A 590 3.74 -25.19 -8.01
CA PRO A 590 3.86 -24.20 -9.06
C PRO A 590 2.90 -24.46 -10.23
N ASN A 591 2.40 -25.69 -10.37
CA ASN A 591 1.46 -26.10 -11.42
C ASN A 591 0.00 -26.08 -10.98
N ALA A 592 -0.30 -25.78 -9.72
CA ALA A 592 -1.67 -25.62 -9.27
C ALA A 592 -2.31 -24.44 -10.02
N SER A 593 -3.34 -24.72 -10.82
CA SER A 593 -4.12 -23.68 -11.49
C SER A 593 -5.11 -23.05 -10.51
N ALA A 594 -5.32 -21.74 -10.63
CA ALA A 594 -6.41 -21.04 -9.93
C ALA A 594 -7.83 -21.56 -10.30
N ALA A 595 -7.93 -22.39 -11.34
CA ALA A 595 -9.10 -23.21 -11.56
C ALA A 595 -9.04 -24.40 -10.59
N GLY A 596 -9.75 -24.30 -9.45
CA GLY A 596 -10.05 -25.46 -8.64
C GLY A 596 -10.67 -26.56 -9.51
N ASP A 597 -10.28 -27.81 -9.28
CA ASP A 597 -10.92 -29.00 -9.84
C ASP A 597 -12.29 -29.22 -9.16
N ASP A 598 -13.18 -28.23 -9.24
CA ASP A 598 -14.59 -28.36 -8.87
C ASP A 598 -15.35 -28.88 -10.08
N SER A 599 -15.15 -30.16 -10.39
CA SER A 599 -15.87 -30.87 -11.46
C SER A 599 -17.38 -31.06 -11.17
N ASP A 600 -17.98 -30.32 -10.23
CA ASP A 600 -19.36 -30.49 -9.78
C ASP A 600 -20.10 -29.15 -9.46
N SER A 601 -19.90 -28.08 -10.25
CA SER A 601 -20.82 -26.93 -10.18
C SER A 601 -21.22 -26.35 -11.54
N ASP A 602 -22.45 -26.70 -11.94
CA ASP A 602 -23.18 -26.13 -13.08
C ASP A 602 -23.88 -24.83 -12.64
N SER A 603 -23.11 -23.80 -12.28
CA SER A 603 -23.61 -22.45 -12.02
C SER A 603 -22.56 -21.41 -12.39
N GLY A 604 -22.93 -20.48 -13.27
CA GLY A 604 -22.02 -19.54 -13.92
C GLY A 604 -21.23 -18.62 -12.97
N SER A 605 -20.01 -18.28 -13.44
CA SER A 605 -19.26 -17.05 -13.14
C SER A 605 -18.85 -16.78 -11.69
N ALA A 606 -18.41 -17.78 -10.92
CA ALA A 606 -17.58 -17.50 -9.75
C ALA A 606 -16.14 -17.15 -10.21
N PRO A 607 -15.48 -16.12 -9.64
CA PRO A 607 -14.07 -15.89 -9.89
C PRO A 607 -13.26 -17.13 -9.49
N ALA A 608 -12.22 -17.44 -10.26
CA ALA A 608 -11.29 -18.52 -9.98
C ALA A 608 -10.74 -18.37 -8.54
N SER A 609 -11.00 -19.36 -7.69
CA SER A 609 -10.54 -19.36 -6.30
C SER A 609 -9.02 -19.52 -6.24
N ILE A 610 -8.34 -18.63 -5.51
CA ILE A 610 -6.90 -18.74 -5.29
C ILE A 610 -6.63 -20.07 -4.55
N PRO A 611 -5.67 -20.92 -4.99
CA PRO A 611 -5.32 -22.16 -4.31
C PRO A 611 -4.95 -21.92 -2.85
N SER A 612 -5.27 -22.86 -1.96
CA SER A 612 -4.93 -22.73 -0.54
C SER A 612 -4.19 -23.93 0.03
N VAL A 613 -3.32 -23.66 1.01
CA VAL A 613 -2.65 -24.64 1.85
C VAL A 613 -3.03 -24.32 3.29
N ARG A 614 -3.60 -25.28 4.01
CA ARG A 614 -4.07 -25.10 5.38
C ARG A 614 -3.22 -25.90 6.36
N ILE A 615 -2.85 -25.27 7.47
CA ILE A 615 -2.22 -25.92 8.62
C ILE A 615 -3.33 -26.17 9.66
N ASP A 616 -3.87 -27.39 9.66
CA ASP A 616 -5.05 -27.77 10.47
C ASP A 616 -4.77 -28.00 11.97
N ASP A 617 -3.54 -28.38 12.33
CA ASP A 617 -3.14 -28.65 13.71
C ASP A 617 -1.77 -27.99 13.99
N PRO A 618 -1.72 -26.65 14.08
CA PRO A 618 -0.47 -25.95 14.35
C PRO A 618 -0.02 -26.21 15.81
N ARG A 619 1.04 -27.01 15.94
CA ARG A 619 1.70 -27.38 17.21
C ARG A 619 3.03 -26.65 17.42
N THR A 620 3.36 -26.34 18.67
CA THR A 620 4.67 -25.82 19.12
C THR A 620 5.51 -26.93 19.80
N GLY A 621 6.80 -26.67 20.03
CA GLY A 621 7.66 -27.55 20.83
C GLY A 621 8.45 -28.60 20.03
N LYS A 622 9.01 -29.58 20.74
CA LYS A 622 9.99 -30.55 20.19
C LYS A 622 9.46 -31.35 19.01
N ALA A 623 8.23 -31.87 19.08
CA ALA A 623 7.64 -32.69 18.03
C ALA A 623 7.46 -31.90 16.72
N SER A 624 6.98 -30.67 16.82
CA SER A 624 6.79 -29.75 15.69
C SER A 624 8.14 -29.45 15.01
N LEU A 625 9.12 -28.98 15.78
CA LEU A 625 10.44 -28.64 15.26
C LEU A 625 11.21 -29.86 14.74
N ALA A 626 11.05 -31.04 15.35
CA ALA A 626 11.65 -32.27 14.85
C ALA A 626 11.02 -32.74 13.53
N THR A 627 9.70 -32.58 13.37
CA THR A 627 9.01 -32.85 12.10
C THR A 627 9.51 -31.90 11.01
N PHE A 628 9.59 -30.60 11.30
CA PHE A 628 10.18 -29.61 10.40
C PHE A 628 11.59 -30.00 9.93
N LEU A 629 12.46 -30.41 10.86
CA LEU A 629 13.83 -30.84 10.55
C LEU A 629 13.86 -32.08 9.66
N ALA A 630 12.87 -32.97 9.80
CA ALA A 630 12.74 -34.13 8.95
C ALA A 630 12.34 -33.73 7.53
N ASP A 631 11.33 -32.86 7.41
CA ASP A 631 10.78 -32.40 6.14
C ASP A 631 11.83 -31.62 5.34
N ILE A 632 12.47 -30.61 5.94
CA ILE A 632 13.47 -29.79 5.24
C ILE A 632 14.67 -30.62 4.80
N ALA A 633 15.10 -31.62 5.59
CA ALA A 633 16.21 -32.49 5.24
C ALA A 633 15.84 -33.47 4.12
N ALA A 634 14.63 -34.04 4.15
CA ALA A 634 14.14 -34.93 3.10
C ALA A 634 13.93 -34.19 1.77
N GLU A 635 13.32 -33.00 1.82
CA GLU A 635 13.15 -32.10 0.69
C GLU A 635 14.50 -31.76 0.05
N THR A 636 15.46 -31.32 0.86
CA THR A 636 16.81 -30.98 0.37
C THR A 636 17.53 -32.19 -0.20
N ALA A 637 17.39 -33.38 0.41
CA ALA A 637 17.98 -34.61 -0.11
C ALA A 637 17.43 -34.97 -1.50
N ALA A 638 16.12 -34.84 -1.69
CA ALA A 638 15.46 -35.10 -2.97
C ALA A 638 15.94 -34.15 -4.07
N ALA A 639 16.06 -32.85 -3.76
CA ALA A 639 16.58 -31.86 -4.70
C ALA A 639 18.04 -32.14 -5.11
N VAL A 640 18.90 -32.48 -4.14
CA VAL A 640 20.30 -32.87 -4.37
C VAL A 640 20.40 -34.15 -5.20
N ALA A 641 19.58 -35.16 -4.92
CA ALA A 641 19.57 -36.41 -5.67
C ALA A 641 19.13 -36.21 -7.13
N ALA A 642 18.12 -35.38 -7.37
CA ALA A 642 17.65 -35.07 -8.72
C ALA A 642 18.71 -34.36 -9.59
N ALA A 643 19.67 -33.65 -8.97
CA ALA A 643 20.78 -33.06 -9.69
C ALA A 643 21.80 -34.10 -10.21
N ASP A 644 22.01 -35.21 -9.49
CA ASP A 644 22.88 -36.33 -9.92
C ASP A 644 22.33 -37.00 -11.21
N GLU A 645 21.00 -37.05 -11.36
CA GLU A 645 20.34 -37.71 -12.49
C GLU A 645 20.39 -36.91 -13.79
N ARG A 646 20.44 -35.57 -13.72
CA ARG A 646 20.43 -34.68 -14.91
C ARG A 646 21.78 -34.64 -15.64
N ASP A 647 22.89 -34.84 -14.95
CA ASP A 647 24.24 -34.90 -15.56
C ASP A 647 24.60 -36.30 -16.10
N GLY A 648 23.77 -37.31 -15.85
CA GLY A 648 24.01 -38.71 -16.21
C GLY A 648 23.48 -39.17 -17.58
N GLY A 649 22.88 -38.30 -18.39
CA GLY A 649 22.09 -38.70 -19.56
C GLY A 649 22.39 -37.97 -20.87
N ASP A 650 23.46 -38.36 -21.57
CA ASP A 650 23.37 -38.70 -23.01
C ASP A 650 24.57 -39.56 -23.44
N SER A 651 24.39 -40.88 -23.42
CA SER A 651 25.22 -41.79 -24.20
C SER A 651 24.34 -42.88 -24.80
N ASP A 652 23.39 -42.46 -25.62
CA ASP A 652 22.87 -43.31 -26.67
C ASP A 652 23.91 -43.36 -27.81
N ASP A 653 24.73 -44.42 -27.87
CA ASP A 653 25.01 -44.98 -29.19
C ASP A 653 25.50 -46.44 -29.21
N SER A 654 24.77 -47.20 -30.02
CA SER A 654 25.23 -48.32 -30.85
C SER A 654 25.29 -49.74 -30.26
N ASP A 655 24.11 -50.36 -30.15
CA ASP A 655 23.95 -51.77 -30.48
C ASP A 655 24.06 -51.96 -32.01
N ASP A 656 25.26 -52.26 -32.53
CA ASP A 656 25.39 -52.85 -33.88
C ASP A 656 25.72 -54.35 -33.80
N SER A 657 24.86 -55.09 -34.47
CA SER A 657 24.82 -56.54 -34.54
C SER A 657 25.90 -57.11 -35.48
N GLY A 658 26.79 -57.92 -34.90
CA GLY A 658 27.25 -59.21 -35.47
C GLY A 658 28.26 -59.20 -36.62
N THR A 659 29.39 -59.88 -36.42
CA THR A 659 29.80 -61.07 -37.22
C THR A 659 31.07 -61.70 -36.62
N SER A 660 31.05 -63.03 -36.53
CA SER A 660 32.10 -63.95 -36.06
C SER A 660 33.46 -63.80 -36.75
N GLY A 661 34.54 -63.98 -35.99
CA GLY A 661 35.90 -64.13 -36.53
C GLY A 661 36.94 -64.54 -35.47
N ASP A 662 37.60 -65.66 -35.73
CA ASP A 662 38.52 -66.43 -34.90
C ASP A 662 39.93 -65.83 -34.68
N SER A 663 40.63 -66.39 -33.68
CA SER A 663 42.10 -66.51 -33.51
C SER A 663 42.93 -65.43 -32.77
N SER A 664 43.40 -65.84 -31.58
CA SER A 664 44.75 -65.74 -30.98
C SER A 664 45.60 -64.46 -31.11
N GLY A 665 46.08 -63.94 -29.97
CA GLY A 665 47.27 -63.05 -29.93
C GLY A 665 47.54 -62.41 -28.56
N THR A 666 48.78 -62.53 -28.10
CA THR A 666 49.34 -62.16 -26.78
C THR A 666 49.69 -60.66 -26.64
N ALA A 667 49.65 -60.14 -25.39
CA ALA A 667 50.32 -58.91 -24.88
C ALA A 667 49.85 -57.56 -25.46
N THR A 668 49.76 -56.42 -24.75
CA THR A 668 50.62 -55.86 -23.69
C THR A 668 49.91 -54.65 -23.05
N SER A 669 50.29 -54.31 -21.83
CA SER A 669 49.93 -53.09 -21.09
C SER A 669 50.32 -51.79 -21.80
N ASN A 670 49.44 -50.78 -21.78
CA ASN A 670 49.71 -49.43 -21.23
C ASN A 670 48.56 -48.47 -21.54
N GLY A 671 48.25 -47.57 -20.61
CA GLY A 671 47.52 -46.34 -20.90
C GLY A 671 46.32 -46.03 -20.01
N SER A 672 46.46 -46.20 -18.69
CA SER A 672 45.57 -45.56 -17.72
C SER A 672 45.84 -44.06 -17.73
N THR A 673 45.00 -43.27 -18.41
CA THR A 673 44.80 -41.84 -18.14
C THR A 673 43.45 -41.45 -18.77
N GLN A 674 42.60 -40.76 -17.97
CA GLN A 674 41.29 -40.15 -18.33
C GLN A 674 40.04 -41.05 -18.29
N THR A 675 39.58 -41.37 -17.07
CA THR A 675 38.15 -41.57 -16.74
C THR A 675 37.80 -41.21 -15.28
N ALA A 676 38.73 -40.64 -14.49
CA ALA A 676 38.58 -40.51 -13.04
C ALA A 676 37.88 -39.24 -12.54
N THR A 677 37.31 -38.40 -13.41
CA THR A 677 36.66 -37.15 -12.99
C THR A 677 35.15 -37.31 -12.78
N SER A 678 34.46 -38.09 -13.62
CA SER A 678 33.00 -38.27 -13.51
C SER A 678 32.59 -39.12 -12.30
N ASP A 679 33.35 -40.18 -11.99
CA ASP A 679 33.06 -41.06 -10.84
C ASP A 679 33.28 -40.35 -9.49
N GLY A 680 34.20 -39.40 -9.41
CA GLY A 680 34.42 -38.62 -8.19
C GLY A 680 33.25 -37.69 -7.87
N GLN A 681 32.68 -37.08 -8.92
CA GLN A 681 31.64 -36.07 -8.81
C GLN A 681 30.29 -36.66 -8.37
N ALA A 682 29.82 -37.69 -9.08
CA ALA A 682 28.60 -38.39 -8.69
C ALA A 682 28.65 -38.98 -7.26
N ASN A 683 29.86 -39.27 -6.75
CA ASN A 683 30.03 -39.78 -5.39
C ASN A 683 29.89 -38.70 -4.29
N ALA A 684 30.26 -37.44 -4.55
CA ALA A 684 30.13 -36.39 -3.54
C ALA A 684 28.68 -35.91 -3.40
N VAL A 685 27.99 -35.67 -4.53
CA VAL A 685 26.55 -35.32 -4.56
C VAL A 685 25.70 -36.40 -3.90
N ARG A 686 25.93 -37.68 -4.25
CA ARG A 686 25.24 -38.82 -3.60
C ARG A 686 25.56 -38.93 -2.10
N GLY A 687 26.81 -38.64 -1.71
CA GLY A 687 27.23 -38.62 -0.31
C GLY A 687 26.52 -37.54 0.51
N LEU A 688 26.26 -36.37 -0.10
CA LEU A 688 25.46 -35.30 0.50
C LEU A 688 24.00 -35.70 0.66
N ALA A 689 23.36 -36.24 -0.39
CA ALA A 689 21.98 -36.71 -0.34
C ALA A 689 21.77 -37.75 0.77
N GLN A 690 22.66 -38.75 0.88
CA GLN A 690 22.61 -39.76 1.95
C GLN A 690 22.81 -39.17 3.36
N ALA A 691 23.62 -38.12 3.49
CA ALA A 691 23.82 -37.44 4.76
C ALA A 691 22.54 -36.69 5.19
N LEU A 692 21.85 -36.06 4.25
CA LEU A 692 20.57 -35.38 4.47
C LEU A 692 19.44 -36.39 4.79
N GLU A 693 19.34 -37.50 4.07
CA GLU A 693 18.41 -38.60 4.42
C GLU A 693 18.64 -39.11 5.84
N SER A 694 19.91 -39.23 6.24
CA SER A 694 20.26 -39.60 7.61
C SER A 694 19.79 -38.56 8.63
N VAL A 695 19.84 -37.27 8.32
CA VAL A 695 19.26 -36.23 9.20
C VAL A 695 17.75 -36.42 9.31
N ALA A 696 17.06 -36.58 8.18
CA ALA A 696 15.61 -36.74 8.14
C ALA A 696 15.14 -37.93 8.99
N GLU A 697 15.80 -39.09 8.89
CA GLU A 697 15.48 -40.25 9.72
C GLU A 697 15.70 -40.01 11.23
N ALA A 698 16.74 -39.25 11.60
CA ALA A 698 17.01 -38.96 13.01
C ALA A 698 15.99 -37.97 13.58
N ALA A 699 15.59 -36.99 12.77
CA ALA A 699 14.58 -36.00 13.10
C ALA A 699 13.18 -36.64 13.24
N ASN A 700 12.79 -37.55 12.34
CA ASN A 700 11.56 -38.34 12.47
C ASN A 700 11.51 -39.13 13.79
N ARG A 701 12.62 -39.79 14.15
CA ARG A 701 12.71 -40.48 15.45
C ARG A 701 12.64 -39.54 16.65
N ALA A 702 13.11 -38.30 16.51
CA ALA A 702 12.97 -37.29 17.57
C ALA A 702 11.50 -36.89 17.72
N ALA A 703 10.80 -36.63 16.61
CA ALA A 703 9.38 -36.29 16.59
C ALA A 703 8.52 -37.40 17.24
N GLU A 704 8.66 -38.65 16.80
CA GLU A 704 7.93 -39.79 17.38
C GLU A 704 8.13 -39.94 18.90
N ARG A 705 9.36 -39.68 19.38
CA ARG A 705 9.68 -39.76 20.81
C ARG A 705 9.09 -38.59 21.60
N ALA A 706 9.10 -37.41 21.01
CA ALA A 706 8.50 -36.22 21.60
C ALA A 706 6.97 -36.39 21.73
N GLU A 707 6.31 -36.86 20.67
CA GLU A 707 4.88 -37.21 20.68
C GLU A 707 4.53 -38.31 21.69
N ALA A 708 5.44 -39.28 21.89
CA ALA A 708 5.29 -40.30 22.92
C ALA A 708 5.56 -39.82 24.36
N GLY A 709 5.90 -38.55 24.55
CA GLY A 709 6.22 -37.96 25.85
C GLY A 709 7.61 -38.31 26.40
N GLU A 710 8.51 -38.82 25.56
CA GLU A 710 9.82 -39.37 25.97
C GLU A 710 10.96 -38.33 25.90
N ARG A 711 10.83 -37.21 26.64
CA ARG A 711 11.77 -36.06 26.58
C ARG A 711 13.24 -36.43 26.46
N GLY A 712 13.79 -37.19 27.41
CA GLY A 712 15.23 -37.51 27.40
C GLY A 712 15.68 -38.32 26.18
N ARG A 713 14.79 -39.11 25.56
CA ARG A 713 15.12 -39.83 24.31
C ARG A 713 14.92 -38.94 23.08
N ALA A 714 13.98 -38.01 23.11
CA ALA A 714 13.83 -36.99 22.07
C ALA A 714 15.09 -36.11 22.02
N ASP A 715 15.59 -35.66 23.18
CA ASP A 715 16.82 -34.87 23.29
C ASP A 715 18.04 -35.61 22.72
N GLU A 716 18.21 -36.90 23.06
CA GLU A 716 19.30 -37.73 22.50
C GLU A 716 19.22 -37.86 20.96
N SER A 717 17.99 -37.96 20.42
CA SER A 717 17.78 -37.94 18.96
C SER A 717 18.13 -36.58 18.36
N LEU A 718 17.77 -35.47 19.01
CA LEU A 718 18.06 -34.12 18.55
C LEU A 718 19.56 -33.80 18.59
N ASP A 719 20.30 -34.27 19.59
CA ASP A 719 21.77 -34.18 19.61
C ASP A 719 22.40 -34.96 18.44
N THR A 720 21.79 -36.10 18.09
CA THR A 720 22.19 -36.87 16.91
C THR A 720 21.91 -36.09 15.61
N VAL A 721 20.76 -35.41 15.51
CA VAL A 721 20.42 -34.53 14.38
C VAL A 721 21.46 -33.42 14.24
N ALA A 722 21.76 -32.69 15.31
CA ALA A 722 22.76 -31.62 15.32
C ALA A 722 24.14 -32.11 14.81
N SER A 723 24.61 -33.25 15.32
CA SER A 723 25.87 -33.86 14.89
C SER A 723 25.87 -34.28 13.41
N ARG A 724 24.71 -34.68 12.86
CA ARG A 724 24.57 -35.04 11.45
C ARG A 724 24.50 -33.82 10.54
N LEU A 725 23.91 -32.71 10.99
CA LEU A 725 23.91 -31.43 10.26
C LEU A 725 25.32 -30.87 10.10
N GLU A 726 26.22 -31.05 11.07
CA GLU A 726 27.64 -30.72 10.92
C GLU A 726 28.28 -31.50 9.77
N ARG A 727 28.00 -32.81 9.68
CA ARG A 727 28.49 -33.66 8.58
C ARG A 727 27.90 -33.26 7.23
N VAL A 728 26.63 -32.87 7.18
CA VAL A 728 26.00 -32.34 5.95
C VAL A 728 26.77 -31.11 5.47
N ALA A 729 27.17 -30.21 6.37
CA ALA A 729 27.97 -29.04 6.01
C ALA A 729 29.32 -29.38 5.38
N GLU A 730 30.03 -30.35 5.95
CA GLU A 730 31.28 -30.86 5.39
C GLU A 730 31.06 -31.44 3.98
N ARG A 731 29.99 -32.24 3.80
CA ARG A 731 29.64 -32.84 2.51
C ARG A 731 29.21 -31.82 1.47
N LEU A 732 28.49 -30.79 1.87
CA LEU A 732 28.08 -29.70 1.00
C LEU A 732 29.30 -28.93 0.49
N ALA A 733 30.28 -28.68 1.36
CA ALA A 733 31.53 -28.04 0.95
C ALA A 733 32.32 -28.90 -0.06
N GLU A 734 32.29 -30.24 0.07
CA GLU A 734 32.88 -31.17 -0.89
C GLU A 734 32.13 -31.17 -2.25
N ALA A 735 30.79 -31.16 -2.22
CA ALA A 735 29.94 -31.26 -3.40
C ALA A 735 29.69 -29.91 -4.12
N ARG A 736 30.11 -28.77 -3.54
CA ARG A 736 29.76 -27.42 -4.01
C ARG A 736 30.14 -27.13 -5.46
N GLY A 737 31.26 -27.70 -5.92
CA GLY A 737 31.74 -27.51 -7.29
C GLY A 737 30.98 -28.32 -8.35
N GLU A 738 30.07 -29.18 -7.90
CA GLU A 738 29.38 -30.18 -8.73
C GLU A 738 27.86 -29.98 -8.71
N LEU A 739 27.34 -29.21 -7.76
CA LEU A 739 25.94 -28.80 -7.73
C LEU A 739 25.72 -27.54 -8.59
N PRO A 740 24.53 -27.39 -9.20
CA PRO A 740 24.09 -26.10 -9.72
C PRO A 740 24.19 -25.02 -8.65
N GLY A 741 24.65 -23.82 -9.03
CA GLY A 741 24.90 -22.73 -8.07
C GLY A 741 23.66 -22.34 -7.24
N SER A 742 22.48 -22.33 -7.87
CA SER A 742 21.21 -22.08 -7.20
C SER A 742 20.86 -23.14 -6.15
N LEU A 743 21.04 -24.42 -6.49
CA LEU A 743 20.81 -25.54 -5.58
C LEU A 743 21.81 -25.56 -4.42
N SER A 744 23.08 -25.24 -4.66
CA SER A 744 24.06 -25.09 -3.58
C SER A 744 23.64 -24.00 -2.60
N ARG A 745 23.20 -22.83 -3.10
CA ARG A 745 22.73 -21.72 -2.24
C ARG A 745 21.47 -22.10 -1.46
N ALA A 746 20.50 -22.75 -2.10
CA ALA A 746 19.31 -23.25 -1.42
C ALA A 746 19.68 -24.23 -0.30
N THR A 747 20.58 -25.19 -0.58
CA THR A 747 21.07 -26.16 0.41
C THR A 747 21.79 -25.47 1.58
N ASP A 748 22.63 -24.47 1.30
CA ASP A 748 23.31 -23.68 2.33
C ASP A 748 22.31 -22.97 3.25
N ARG A 749 21.31 -22.27 2.69
CA ARG A 749 20.29 -21.55 3.48
C ARG A 749 19.40 -22.49 4.30
N ARG A 750 18.93 -23.59 3.70
CA ARG A 750 18.17 -24.63 4.41
C ARG A 750 18.96 -25.28 5.54
N LEU A 751 20.27 -25.47 5.37
CA LEU A 751 21.16 -25.97 6.41
C LEU A 751 21.29 -24.99 7.59
N GLU A 752 21.39 -23.70 7.32
CA GLU A 752 21.38 -22.65 8.36
C GLU A 752 20.06 -22.66 9.15
N GLN A 753 18.94 -22.74 8.44
CA GLN A 753 17.62 -22.84 9.06
C GLN A 753 17.48 -24.12 9.89
N ALA A 754 17.90 -25.28 9.38
CA ALA A 754 17.87 -26.54 10.10
C ALA A 754 18.75 -26.50 11.38
N ARG A 755 19.89 -25.82 11.37
CA ARG A 755 20.70 -25.62 12.58
C ARG A 755 19.96 -24.78 13.62
N ARG A 756 19.40 -23.64 13.21
CA ARG A 756 18.61 -22.76 14.08
C ARG A 756 17.44 -23.51 14.72
N ARG A 757 16.67 -24.26 13.93
CA ARG A 757 15.53 -25.07 14.44
C ARG A 757 15.97 -26.24 15.31
N SER A 758 17.13 -26.86 15.05
CA SER A 758 17.69 -27.91 15.90
C SER A 758 18.11 -27.38 17.27
N GLU A 759 18.59 -26.13 17.36
CA GLU A 759 18.87 -25.46 18.63
C GLU A 759 17.59 -25.15 19.40
N GLN A 760 16.59 -24.54 18.73
CA GLN A 760 15.27 -24.27 19.32
C GLN A 760 14.61 -25.55 19.82
N ALA A 761 14.63 -26.64 19.06
CA ALA A 761 14.06 -27.92 19.46
C ALA A 761 14.74 -28.48 20.72
N ARG A 762 16.06 -28.36 20.84
CA ARG A 762 16.76 -28.82 22.05
C ARG A 762 16.43 -27.95 23.27
N ALA A 763 16.22 -26.66 23.06
CA ALA A 763 15.87 -25.70 24.11
C ALA A 763 14.40 -25.76 24.56
N ALA A 764 13.49 -26.21 23.69
CA ALA A 764 12.05 -26.28 23.98
C ALA A 764 11.74 -27.13 25.24
N ASP A 765 10.84 -26.64 26.08
CA ASP A 765 10.28 -27.34 27.22
C ASP A 765 9.05 -28.16 26.81
N ALA A 766 8.26 -27.65 25.86
CA ALA A 766 7.14 -28.35 25.23
C ALA A 766 7.60 -29.58 24.41
N LEU A 767 6.84 -30.67 24.50
CA LEU A 767 7.12 -31.94 23.81
C LEU A 767 6.34 -32.05 22.51
#